data_AF-A0A6A5XWL9-F1
#
_entry.id   AF-A0A6A5XWL9-F1
#
_cell.length_a   1.000
_cell.length_b   1.000
_cell.length_c   1.000
_cell.angle_alpha   90.00
_cell.angle_beta   90.00
_cell.angle_gamma   90.00
#
_symmetry.space_group_name_H-M   'P 1'
#
loop_
_entity.id
_entity.type
_entity.pdbx_description
1 polymer ?
#
loop_
_entity_poly.entity_id
_entity_poly.type
_entity_poly.pdbx_seq_one_letter_code
_entity_poly.pdbx_strand_id
1 'polypeptide(L)'
;MPTQHTCFGRPVRLQMPPRRFQFLLGFVLIVAVYLGVSGPTPSAELYEEVAEAVKNPHLPSVPKLEDLPKVPIGPVPNPFGPAAHKPPPSANSTTDSQYRPLQWLPDFKWRNPFSSSVTHDEDIAVLPPLKERPPIYTFYDVRGKQGKEVSVAESRLILAWRRAWWAQGFKPQVLSRDESEKHPLYDLVQRMKLDSKVELEFMKWLAWGHMEGGILANWLALPMAHYDNPMLSFLRRKEYPLLSRVDTLQHGIFFGEGGAVNDVIKKLVNHDLFKNTTATKDKITELGKKPGGPFVNLLSQKEIAVEPKADGIAYYSIDTIAKTYGVVADKLNATTQVEGLTMLATLINSHLHLTFQDIFSEGVAVLKPLPEHSSALMYEAIDIARNLTQCPTSPMPESCPPNRPKCKPCDPEKAKGPALYPAYKNTSTLFTIGTVPHPYTMNLLRYNRDDLDGNFLRRNGERDQWLTATTVESVGETHSSEERVVHFKEAVAAPHNASNSLWLTAERETQIDLDWIFGFNLPQEAAEARGVGHLKDVPGVKTFPRPAQPTPLNEAKKPDDEAIANEEKRLIKARDALKSKDRRMREIIQMVEQWSMADTEAWKFATAWSARRRQERETWEKEEQKYAGSERKAGVRPGGKGLSRWTDKLTG
;
A
#
# COMPACT_ATOMS: atom_id res chain seq x y z
N MET A 1 15.77 -64.74 -14.87
CA MET A 1 15.16 -64.44 -16.19
C MET A 1 13.69 -64.11 -15.97
N PRO A 2 13.15 -62.97 -16.42
CA PRO A 2 11.75 -62.65 -16.22
C PRO A 2 10.88 -63.42 -17.21
N THR A 3 9.88 -64.15 -16.71
CA THR A 3 8.91 -64.91 -17.49
C THR A 3 8.01 -63.98 -18.29
N GLN A 4 8.10 -64.03 -19.62
CA GLN A 4 7.17 -63.37 -20.52
C GLN A 4 5.92 -64.24 -20.69
N HIS A 5 4.79 -63.77 -20.18
CA HIS A 5 3.50 -64.41 -20.44
C HIS A 5 2.95 -63.95 -21.80
N THR A 6 2.71 -64.90 -22.70
CA THR A 6 2.13 -64.68 -24.03
C THR A 6 0.65 -65.08 -24.02
N CYS A 7 -0.19 -64.30 -24.70
CA CYS A 7 -1.57 -64.66 -24.99
C CYS A 7 -1.78 -64.48 -26.50
N PHE A 8 -2.26 -65.53 -27.18
CA PHE A 8 -2.39 -65.57 -28.65
C PHE A 8 -1.14 -65.12 -29.42
N GLY A 9 0.04 -65.58 -28.99
CA GLY A 9 1.29 -65.37 -29.73
C GLY A 9 1.85 -63.95 -29.72
N ARG A 10 1.30 -63.02 -28.93
CA ARG A 10 1.88 -61.68 -28.72
C ARG A 10 2.23 -61.44 -27.24
N PRO A 11 3.33 -60.74 -26.93
CA PRO A 11 3.70 -60.41 -25.57
C PRO A 11 2.73 -59.37 -24.99
N VAL A 12 2.06 -59.69 -23.89
CA VAL A 12 1.15 -58.78 -23.19
C VAL A 12 1.98 -57.82 -22.33
N ARG A 13 2.14 -56.57 -22.79
CA ARG A 13 2.62 -55.47 -21.94
C ARG A 13 1.42 -54.80 -21.27
N LEU A 14 1.09 -55.21 -20.04
CA LEU A 14 0.19 -54.43 -19.18
C LEU A 14 0.94 -53.16 -18.77
N GLN A 15 0.77 -52.08 -19.54
CA GLN A 15 1.17 -50.75 -19.10
C GLN A 15 0.26 -50.34 -17.94
N MET A 16 0.72 -50.56 -16.72
CA MET A 16 0.04 -49.99 -15.56
C MET A 16 0.07 -48.46 -15.66
N PRO A 17 -1.06 -47.78 -15.43
CA PRO A 17 -1.10 -46.33 -15.49
C PRO A 17 -0.20 -45.72 -14.40
N PRO A 18 0.29 -44.48 -14.59
CA PRO A 18 1.17 -43.79 -13.64
C PRO A 18 0.62 -43.84 -12.21
N ARG A 19 1.50 -43.96 -11.19
CA ARG A 19 1.11 -44.14 -9.76
C ARG A 19 -0.02 -43.21 -9.29
N ARG A 20 -0.07 -41.96 -9.77
CA ARG A 20 -1.14 -40.99 -9.47
C ARG A 20 -2.54 -41.47 -9.86
N PHE A 21 -2.67 -42.19 -10.98
CA PHE A 21 -3.94 -42.75 -11.43
C PHE A 21 -4.31 -44.03 -10.68
N GLN A 22 -3.33 -44.80 -10.22
CA GLN A 22 -3.58 -45.98 -9.38
C GLN A 22 -4.16 -45.57 -8.01
N PHE A 23 -3.65 -44.49 -7.40
CA PHE A 23 -4.22 -43.93 -6.17
C PHE A 23 -5.66 -43.43 -6.38
N LEU A 24 -5.92 -42.75 -7.49
CA LEU A 24 -7.25 -42.22 -7.80
C LEU A 24 -8.26 -43.36 -8.02
N LEU A 25 -7.87 -44.41 -8.73
CA LEU A 25 -8.71 -45.58 -8.97
C LEU A 25 -8.97 -46.37 -7.67
N GLY A 26 -7.96 -46.47 -6.80
CA GLY A 26 -8.11 -47.03 -5.45
C GLY A 26 -9.08 -46.22 -4.59
N PHE A 27 -8.99 -44.89 -4.63
CA PHE A 27 -9.90 -44.01 -3.90
C PHE A 27 -11.35 -44.14 -4.39
N VAL A 28 -11.56 -44.17 -5.71
CA VAL A 28 -12.90 -44.37 -6.31
C VAL A 28 -13.50 -45.72 -5.90
N LEU A 29 -12.69 -46.79 -5.88
CA LEU A 29 -13.14 -48.10 -5.42
C LEU A 29 -13.55 -48.09 -3.94
N ILE A 30 -12.79 -47.43 -3.08
CA ILE A 30 -13.13 -47.29 -1.65
C ILE A 30 -14.46 -46.55 -1.48
N VAL A 31 -14.68 -45.46 -2.23
CA VAL A 31 -15.93 -44.70 -2.19
C VAL A 31 -17.11 -45.54 -2.70
N ALA A 32 -16.93 -46.30 -3.78
CA ALA A 32 -17.97 -47.18 -4.31
C ALA A 32 -18.35 -48.30 -3.33
N VAL A 33 -17.36 -48.90 -2.66
CA VAL A 33 -17.60 -49.91 -1.61
C VAL A 33 -18.30 -49.28 -0.41
N TYR A 34 -17.88 -48.09 0.01
CA TYR A 34 -18.51 -47.39 1.13
C TYR A 34 -19.99 -47.08 0.84
N LEU A 35 -20.32 -46.64 -0.37
CA LEU A 35 -21.69 -46.39 -0.81
C LEU A 35 -22.50 -47.69 -0.94
N GLY A 36 -21.89 -48.78 -1.40
CA GLY A 36 -22.55 -50.09 -1.50
C GLY A 36 -22.85 -50.73 -0.14
N VAL A 37 -22.02 -50.48 0.88
CA VAL A 37 -22.20 -51.02 2.24
C VAL A 37 -23.11 -50.12 3.09
N SER A 38 -23.09 -48.81 2.87
CA SER A 38 -23.81 -47.83 3.71
C SER A 38 -25.06 -47.24 3.04
N GLY A 39 -25.36 -47.62 1.81
CA GLY A 39 -26.55 -47.16 1.07
C GLY A 39 -27.81 -47.92 1.48
N PRO A 40 -28.98 -47.26 1.59
CA PRO A 40 -30.24 -47.92 1.94
C PRO A 40 -30.68 -48.90 0.84
N THR A 41 -31.13 -50.09 1.24
CA THR A 41 -31.69 -51.10 0.34
C THR A 41 -33.05 -50.66 -0.21
N PRO A 42 -33.31 -50.73 -1.52
CA PRO A 42 -34.60 -50.38 -2.10
C PRO A 42 -35.66 -51.44 -1.74
N SER A 43 -36.81 -51.00 -1.22
CA SER A 43 -37.95 -51.87 -0.93
C SER A 43 -38.62 -52.36 -2.21
N ALA A 44 -39.11 -53.60 -2.18
CA ALA A 44 -39.64 -54.35 -3.33
C ALA A 44 -40.97 -53.80 -3.92
N GLU A 45 -41.56 -52.78 -3.32
CA GLU A 45 -42.86 -52.23 -3.73
C GLU A 45 -42.78 -51.40 -5.03
N LEU A 46 -41.61 -50.89 -5.41
CA LEU A 46 -41.45 -50.05 -6.61
C LEU A 46 -41.35 -50.85 -7.92
N TYR A 47 -41.14 -52.18 -7.87
CA TYR A 47 -40.89 -52.98 -9.06
C TYR A 47 -42.17 -53.49 -9.73
N GLU A 48 -43.24 -53.75 -8.97
CA GLU A 48 -44.52 -54.18 -9.53
C GLU A 48 -45.26 -53.03 -10.23
N GLU A 49 -45.23 -51.82 -9.66
CA GLU A 49 -45.93 -50.65 -10.20
C GLU A 49 -45.37 -50.20 -11.58
N VAL A 50 -44.05 -50.37 -11.77
CA VAL A 50 -43.38 -50.05 -13.05
C VAL A 50 -43.57 -51.17 -14.07
N ALA A 51 -43.67 -52.43 -13.64
CA ALA A 51 -43.86 -53.57 -14.54
C ALA A 51 -45.27 -53.62 -15.15
N GLU A 52 -46.28 -53.14 -14.42
CA GLU A 52 -47.67 -53.09 -14.88
C GLU A 52 -47.92 -51.94 -15.89
N ALA A 53 -47.28 -50.79 -15.67
CA ALA A 53 -47.35 -49.63 -16.58
C ALA A 53 -46.68 -49.86 -17.95
N VAL A 54 -45.72 -50.78 -18.04
CA VAL A 54 -45.02 -51.13 -19.29
C VAL A 54 -45.80 -52.15 -20.14
N LYS A 55 -46.69 -52.96 -19.54
CA LYS A 55 -47.43 -54.03 -20.25
C LYS A 55 -48.64 -53.55 -21.04
N ASN A 56 -49.29 -52.43 -20.67
CA ASN A 56 -50.47 -51.91 -21.36
C ASN A 56 -50.39 -50.39 -21.55
N PRO A 57 -49.82 -49.87 -22.66
CA PRO A 57 -49.80 -48.44 -22.92
C PRO A 57 -51.16 -48.01 -23.51
N HIS A 58 -52.17 -47.83 -22.66
CA HIS A 58 -53.38 -47.13 -23.06
C HIS A 58 -53.13 -45.61 -22.97
N LEU A 59 -52.96 -44.97 -24.13
CA LEU A 59 -52.99 -43.51 -24.24
C LEU A 59 -54.41 -43.01 -23.90
N PRO A 60 -54.62 -42.23 -22.81
CA PRO A 60 -55.88 -41.55 -22.62
C PRO A 60 -56.04 -40.48 -23.71
N SER A 61 -57.16 -40.52 -24.43
CA SER A 61 -57.53 -39.52 -25.42
C SER A 61 -57.63 -38.15 -24.75
N VAL A 62 -56.72 -37.24 -25.12
CA VAL A 62 -56.71 -35.86 -24.62
C VAL A 62 -57.83 -35.07 -25.31
N PRO A 63 -58.72 -34.37 -24.58
CA PRO A 63 -59.71 -33.50 -25.20
C PRO A 63 -59.04 -32.30 -25.89
N LYS A 64 -59.70 -31.77 -26.95
CA LYS A 64 -59.21 -30.64 -27.76
C LYS A 64 -58.95 -29.40 -26.89
N LEU A 65 -57.90 -28.67 -27.25
CA LEU A 65 -57.17 -27.65 -26.49
C LEU A 65 -57.91 -26.32 -26.21
N GLU A 66 -59.23 -26.28 -26.30
CA GLU A 66 -59.99 -25.00 -26.17
C GLU A 66 -60.71 -24.82 -24.82
N ASP A 67 -60.80 -25.86 -23.99
CA ASP A 67 -61.60 -25.83 -22.73
C ASP A 67 -60.78 -25.96 -21.43
N LEU A 68 -59.46 -25.72 -21.44
CA LEU A 68 -58.67 -25.70 -20.20
C LEU A 68 -58.57 -24.27 -19.61
N PRO A 69 -58.90 -24.07 -18.32
CA PRO A 69 -58.78 -22.76 -17.68
C PRO A 69 -57.32 -22.31 -17.63
N LYS A 70 -57.08 -21.05 -18.02
CA LYS A 70 -55.75 -20.42 -18.07
C LYS A 70 -55.09 -20.44 -16.70
N VAL A 71 -54.17 -21.38 -16.48
CA VAL A 71 -53.21 -21.33 -15.37
C VAL A 71 -52.07 -20.39 -15.77
N PRO A 72 -51.67 -19.41 -14.94
CA PRO A 72 -50.58 -18.51 -15.29
C PRO A 72 -49.25 -19.27 -15.21
N ILE A 73 -48.71 -19.65 -16.37
CA ILE A 73 -47.38 -20.22 -16.50
C ILE A 73 -46.38 -19.07 -16.24
N GLY A 74 -45.79 -19.06 -15.05
CA GLY A 74 -44.64 -18.22 -14.73
C GLY A 74 -43.43 -18.56 -15.63
N PRO A 75 -42.53 -17.61 -15.90
CA PRO A 75 -41.47 -17.79 -16.88
C PRO A 75 -40.49 -18.91 -16.44
N VAL A 76 -40.27 -19.85 -17.36
CA VAL A 76 -39.26 -20.91 -17.26
C VAL A 76 -37.87 -20.25 -17.05
N PRO A 77 -37.12 -20.59 -16.00
CA PRO A 77 -35.83 -19.96 -15.75
C PRO A 77 -34.83 -20.38 -16.84
N ASN A 78 -34.39 -19.40 -17.63
CA ASN A 78 -33.32 -19.57 -18.61
C ASN A 78 -31.96 -19.61 -17.86
N PRO A 79 -31.26 -20.75 -17.80
CA PRO A 79 -29.99 -20.88 -17.08
C PRO A 79 -28.83 -20.07 -17.70
N PHE A 80 -29.06 -19.43 -18.85
CA PHE A 80 -28.10 -18.54 -19.53
C PHE A 80 -28.60 -17.09 -19.66
N GLY A 81 -29.66 -16.71 -18.93
CA GLY A 81 -30.09 -15.32 -18.84
C GLY A 81 -29.22 -14.50 -17.88
N PRO A 82 -29.08 -13.17 -18.07
CA PRO A 82 -28.46 -12.30 -17.07
C PRO A 82 -29.21 -12.42 -15.74
N ALA A 83 -28.47 -12.44 -14.63
CA ALA A 83 -29.04 -12.63 -13.29
C ALA A 83 -30.15 -11.59 -13.01
N ALA A 84 -31.35 -12.07 -12.66
CA ALA A 84 -32.53 -11.22 -12.45
C ALA A 84 -32.45 -10.34 -11.19
N HIS A 85 -31.51 -10.60 -10.29
CA HIS A 85 -31.31 -9.85 -9.05
C HIS A 85 -29.85 -9.40 -8.92
N LYS A 86 -29.66 -8.15 -8.52
CA LYS A 86 -28.35 -7.69 -8.05
C LYS A 86 -27.92 -8.58 -6.88
N PRO A 87 -26.66 -9.06 -6.83
CA PRO A 87 -26.18 -9.81 -5.67
C PRO A 87 -26.42 -8.98 -4.40
N PRO A 88 -26.69 -9.63 -3.24
CA PRO A 88 -26.87 -8.92 -1.99
C PRO A 88 -25.65 -8.02 -1.77
N PRO A 89 -25.83 -6.78 -1.28
CA PRO A 89 -24.72 -5.87 -1.06
C PRO A 89 -23.74 -6.58 -0.13
N SER A 90 -22.57 -6.93 -0.66
CA SER A 90 -21.47 -7.39 0.17
C SER A 90 -21.08 -6.28 1.13
N ALA A 91 -20.15 -6.50 2.07
CA ALA A 91 -19.58 -5.44 2.91
C ALA A 91 -18.81 -4.43 2.02
N ASN A 92 -19.56 -3.61 1.28
CA ASN A 92 -19.07 -2.67 0.29
C ASN A 92 -18.50 -1.47 1.04
N SER A 93 -17.20 -1.23 0.90
CA SER A 93 -16.63 0.03 1.33
C SER A 93 -17.10 1.10 0.36
N THR A 94 -17.94 2.00 0.86
CA THR A 94 -18.44 3.15 0.12
C THR A 94 -17.73 4.38 0.64
N THR A 95 -17.21 5.20 -0.26
CA THR A 95 -16.74 6.54 0.10
C THR A 95 -17.40 7.57 -0.80
N ASP A 96 -17.89 8.64 -0.20
CA ASP A 96 -18.35 9.80 -0.95
C ASP A 96 -17.16 10.42 -1.67
N SER A 97 -17.22 10.38 -3.00
CA SER A 97 -16.32 11.15 -3.84
C SER A 97 -17.00 12.44 -4.24
N GLN A 98 -16.21 13.44 -4.64
CA GLN A 98 -16.75 14.70 -5.14
C GLN A 98 -17.54 14.54 -6.45
N TYR A 99 -17.42 13.41 -7.16
CA TYR A 99 -17.96 13.18 -8.50
C TYR A 99 -19.17 12.22 -8.50
N ARG A 100 -18.95 10.94 -8.20
CA ARG A 100 -19.96 9.88 -8.04
C ARG A 100 -19.65 9.08 -6.76
N PRO A 101 -20.63 8.51 -6.03
CA PRO A 101 -20.31 7.58 -4.93
C PRO A 101 -19.33 6.51 -5.43
N LEU A 102 -18.11 6.49 -4.87
CA LEU A 102 -17.11 5.49 -5.21
C LEU A 102 -17.40 4.25 -4.38
N GLN A 103 -17.78 3.17 -5.06
CA GLN A 103 -18.00 1.87 -4.46
C GLN A 103 -16.96 0.89 -5.00
N TRP A 104 -16.43 0.05 -4.13
CA TRP A 104 -15.59 -1.06 -4.57
C TRP A 104 -15.89 -2.35 -3.82
N LEU A 105 -15.64 -3.44 -4.53
CA LEU A 105 -15.74 -4.81 -4.04
C LEU A 105 -14.32 -5.40 -3.93
N PRO A 106 -13.86 -5.80 -2.72
CA PRO A 106 -12.64 -6.58 -2.59
C PRO A 106 -12.89 -8.03 -3.05
N ASP A 107 -12.28 -8.44 -4.16
CA ASP A 107 -12.39 -9.81 -4.70
C ASP A 107 -11.09 -10.24 -5.40
N PHE A 108 -10.74 -11.54 -5.31
CA PHE A 108 -9.61 -12.12 -6.04
C PHE A 108 -9.79 -12.08 -7.56
N LYS A 109 -11.02 -11.91 -8.06
CA LYS A 109 -11.37 -11.72 -9.48
C LYS A 109 -11.10 -10.30 -10.01
N TRP A 110 -10.40 -9.45 -9.27
CA TRP A 110 -10.04 -8.08 -9.70
C TRP A 110 -9.27 -8.00 -11.02
N ARG A 111 -8.62 -9.09 -11.44
CA ARG A 111 -7.96 -9.23 -12.75
C ARG A 111 -8.93 -9.45 -13.92
N ASN A 112 -10.23 -9.56 -13.68
CA ASN A 112 -11.18 -9.50 -14.77
C ASN A 112 -11.09 -8.12 -15.46
N PRO A 113 -11.12 -8.05 -16.80
CA PRO A 113 -11.01 -6.80 -17.52
C PRO A 113 -12.00 -5.76 -17.00
N PHE A 114 -13.29 -6.08 -16.97
CA PHE A 114 -14.33 -5.16 -16.50
C PHE A 114 -14.90 -5.57 -15.15
N SER A 115 -15.01 -4.63 -14.22
CA SER A 115 -15.57 -4.88 -12.89
C SER A 115 -17.03 -5.34 -12.94
N SER A 116 -17.80 -4.85 -13.91
CA SER A 116 -19.21 -5.20 -14.11
C SER A 116 -19.43 -6.68 -14.43
N SER A 117 -18.42 -7.37 -14.98
CA SER A 117 -18.48 -8.83 -15.19
C SER A 117 -18.60 -9.64 -13.89
N VAL A 118 -18.21 -9.05 -12.75
CA VAL A 118 -18.25 -9.67 -11.42
C VAL A 118 -19.39 -9.08 -10.59
N THR A 119 -19.57 -7.76 -10.63
CA THR A 119 -20.52 -7.04 -9.76
C THR A 119 -21.93 -6.97 -10.35
N HIS A 120 -22.06 -7.15 -11.67
CA HIS A 120 -23.27 -6.79 -12.45
C HIS A 120 -23.69 -5.33 -12.27
N ASP A 121 -22.75 -4.46 -11.85
CA ASP A 121 -22.96 -3.04 -11.64
C ASP A 121 -21.76 -2.26 -12.20
N GLU A 122 -22.04 -1.33 -13.12
CA GLU A 122 -21.02 -0.53 -13.81
C GLU A 122 -20.34 0.49 -12.88
N ASP A 123 -21.00 0.87 -11.79
CA ASP A 123 -20.49 1.88 -10.86
C ASP A 123 -19.53 1.32 -9.80
N ILE A 124 -19.43 -0.01 -9.69
CA ILE A 124 -18.60 -0.67 -8.68
C ILE A 124 -17.27 -1.11 -9.31
N ALA A 125 -16.16 -0.75 -8.66
CA ALA A 125 -14.83 -1.24 -9.02
C ALA A 125 -14.49 -2.53 -8.26
N VAL A 126 -13.94 -3.55 -8.93
CA VAL A 126 -13.40 -4.73 -8.25
C VAL A 126 -11.93 -4.50 -7.96
N LEU A 127 -11.54 -4.49 -6.69
CA LEU A 127 -10.15 -4.30 -6.24
C LEU A 127 -9.59 -5.59 -5.63
N PRO A 128 -8.27 -5.84 -5.67
CA PRO A 128 -7.70 -7.00 -4.98
C PRO A 128 -7.97 -6.91 -3.48
N PRO A 129 -8.17 -8.03 -2.77
CA PRO A 129 -8.42 -8.01 -1.34
C PRO A 129 -7.34 -7.22 -0.59
N LEU A 130 -7.78 -6.39 0.37
CA LEU A 130 -6.85 -5.60 1.17
C LEU A 130 -6.05 -6.55 2.07
N LYS A 131 -4.72 -6.59 1.88
CA LYS A 131 -3.85 -7.38 2.73
C LYS A 131 -3.74 -6.71 4.09
N GLU A 132 -3.94 -7.49 5.16
CA GLU A 132 -3.74 -7.00 6.53
C GLU A 132 -2.29 -6.60 6.73
N ARG A 133 -2.08 -5.37 7.23
CA ARG A 133 -0.75 -4.86 7.59
C ARG A 133 -0.37 -5.38 8.96
N PRO A 134 0.82 -6.01 9.14
CA PRO A 134 1.26 -6.42 10.46
C PRO A 134 1.46 -5.19 11.34
N PRO A 135 1.05 -5.26 12.62
CA PRO A 135 1.30 -4.18 13.55
C PRO A 135 2.80 -4.09 13.84
N ILE A 136 3.29 -2.85 13.91
CA ILE A 136 4.63 -2.55 14.41
C ILE A 136 4.51 -1.54 15.54
N TYR A 137 5.10 -1.89 16.66
CA TYR A 137 4.97 -1.14 17.90
C TYR A 137 6.22 -0.31 18.13
N THR A 138 6.05 0.88 18.66
CA THR A 138 7.12 1.60 19.33
C THR A 138 6.67 2.06 20.70
N PHE A 139 7.56 2.12 21.67
CA PHE A 139 7.24 2.59 23.00
C PHE A 139 7.74 4.01 23.18
N TYR A 140 6.84 4.91 23.55
CA TYR A 140 7.14 6.30 23.84
C TYR A 140 6.35 6.76 25.06
N ASP A 141 7.08 7.17 26.09
CA ASP A 141 6.52 7.70 27.33
C ASP A 141 7.24 9.01 27.70
N VAL A 142 6.46 10.05 27.96
CA VAL A 142 6.97 11.37 28.33
C VAL A 142 7.17 11.41 29.84
N ARG A 143 8.43 11.48 30.28
CA ARG A 143 8.73 11.50 31.70
C ARG A 143 8.56 12.89 32.30
N GLY A 144 7.54 13.06 33.16
CA GLY A 144 7.34 14.27 33.95
C GLY A 144 6.87 15.49 33.15
N LYS A 145 7.07 16.70 33.68
CA LYS A 145 6.70 17.95 33.00
C LYS A 145 7.72 18.31 31.92
N GLN A 146 7.56 17.77 30.71
CA GLN A 146 8.34 18.16 29.54
C GLN A 146 7.78 19.46 28.92
N GLY A 147 8.66 20.31 28.39
CA GLY A 147 8.26 21.50 27.65
C GLY A 147 7.43 21.14 26.42
N LYS A 148 6.37 21.91 26.14
CA LYS A 148 5.46 21.67 25.01
C LYS A 148 6.20 21.58 23.67
N GLU A 149 7.20 22.44 23.47
CA GLU A 149 7.99 22.49 22.23
C GLU A 149 8.83 21.24 22.01
N VAL A 150 9.41 20.68 23.07
CA VAL A 150 10.18 19.43 22.99
C VAL A 150 9.25 18.26 22.64
N SER A 151 8.08 18.19 23.27
CA SER A 151 7.09 17.14 22.98
C SER A 151 6.56 17.21 21.54
N VAL A 152 6.38 18.42 20.99
CA VAL A 152 6.03 18.61 19.58
C VAL A 152 7.17 18.16 18.66
N ALA A 153 8.43 18.49 18.99
CA ALA A 153 9.59 18.07 18.21
C ALA A 153 9.77 16.53 18.19
N GLU A 154 9.62 15.87 19.34
CA GLU A 154 9.63 14.39 19.43
C GLU A 154 8.43 13.78 18.68
N SER A 155 7.24 14.39 18.78
CA SER A 155 6.08 13.95 18.01
C SER A 155 6.31 14.03 16.50
N ARG A 156 7.09 15.01 16.00
CA ARG A 156 7.46 15.07 14.58
C ARG A 156 8.35 13.90 14.17
N LEU A 157 9.30 13.49 15.02
CA LEU A 157 10.13 12.30 14.76
C LEU A 157 9.29 11.03 14.72
N ILE A 158 8.36 10.87 15.67
CA ILE A 158 7.45 9.71 15.70
C ILE A 158 6.50 9.74 14.50
N LEU A 159 6.05 10.91 14.04
CA LEU A 159 5.24 11.03 12.83
C LEU A 159 6.04 10.58 11.59
N ALA A 160 7.31 10.97 11.47
CA ALA A 160 8.19 10.49 10.39
C ALA A 160 8.36 8.96 10.45
N TRP A 161 8.55 8.40 11.65
CA TRP A 161 8.58 6.95 11.87
C TRP A 161 7.28 6.26 11.42
N ARG A 162 6.11 6.80 11.82
CA ARG A 162 4.79 6.27 11.42
C ARG A 162 4.63 6.28 9.90
N ARG A 163 4.97 7.38 9.23
CA ARG A 163 4.88 7.51 7.78
C ARG A 163 5.78 6.50 7.06
N ALA A 164 7.03 6.38 7.49
CA ALA A 164 7.99 5.47 6.87
C ALA A 164 7.57 4.00 6.99
N TRP A 165 7.10 3.56 8.16
CA TRP A 165 6.60 2.20 8.36
C TRP A 165 5.27 1.94 7.65
N TRP A 166 4.39 2.95 7.59
CA TRP A 166 3.15 2.86 6.83
C TRP A 166 3.41 2.65 5.33
N ALA A 167 4.29 3.44 4.72
CA ALA A 167 4.65 3.30 3.30
C ALA A 167 5.22 1.91 2.97
N GLN A 168 5.89 1.28 3.94
CA GLN A 168 6.51 -0.04 3.79
C GLN A 168 5.58 -1.23 4.07
N GLY A 169 4.29 -0.98 4.30
CA GLY A 169 3.27 -2.04 4.44
C GLY A 169 2.95 -2.45 5.87
N PHE A 170 3.33 -1.67 6.89
CA PHE A 170 3.06 -1.97 8.30
C PHE A 170 1.96 -1.08 8.88
N LYS A 171 1.39 -1.47 10.03
CA LYS A 171 0.44 -0.67 10.83
C LYS A 171 1.17 -0.14 12.07
N PRO A 172 1.74 1.08 12.04
CA PRO A 172 2.49 1.61 13.16
C PRO A 172 1.57 1.97 14.33
N GLN A 173 1.97 1.61 15.55
CA GLN A 173 1.24 1.90 16.78
C GLN A 173 2.22 2.36 17.85
N VAL A 174 1.84 3.38 18.61
CA VAL A 174 2.68 3.93 19.67
C VAL A 174 2.12 3.50 21.02
N LEU A 175 2.88 2.65 21.69
CA LEU A 175 2.60 2.16 23.03
C LEU A 175 3.12 3.17 24.06
N SER A 176 2.38 3.28 25.15
CA SER A 176 2.66 4.13 26.29
C SER A 176 2.57 3.31 27.59
N ARG A 177 2.71 4.00 28.73
CA ARG A 177 2.55 3.37 30.05
C ARG A 177 1.15 2.78 30.24
N ASP A 178 0.12 3.35 29.60
CA ASP A 178 -1.27 2.87 29.67
C ASP A 178 -1.40 1.42 29.15
N GLU A 179 -0.59 1.03 28.17
CA GLU A 179 -0.54 -0.34 27.67
C GLU A 179 0.27 -1.25 28.62
N SER A 180 1.31 -0.72 29.26
CA SER A 180 2.07 -1.46 30.29
C SER A 180 1.20 -1.82 31.49
N GLU A 181 0.31 -0.92 31.92
CA GLU A 181 -0.58 -1.07 33.08
C GLU A 181 -1.57 -2.22 32.94
N LYS A 182 -1.92 -2.56 31.70
CA LYS A 182 -2.84 -3.66 31.39
C LYS A 182 -2.18 -5.03 31.47
N HIS A 183 -0.85 -5.09 31.62
CA HIS A 183 -0.13 -6.35 31.71
C HIS A 183 -0.23 -6.96 33.13
N PRO A 184 -0.50 -8.28 33.28
CA PRO A 184 -0.69 -8.92 34.59
C PRO A 184 0.48 -8.79 35.58
N LEU A 185 1.70 -8.57 35.07
CA LEU A 185 2.92 -8.43 35.89
C LEU A 185 3.27 -6.98 36.25
N TYR A 186 2.45 -5.99 35.85
CA TYR A 186 2.74 -4.57 36.10
C TYR A 186 2.89 -4.26 37.59
N ASP A 187 1.93 -4.69 38.42
CA ASP A 187 1.93 -4.45 39.86
C ASP A 187 3.17 -5.03 40.56
N LEU A 188 3.67 -6.17 40.08
CA LEU A 188 4.88 -6.78 40.62
C LEU A 188 6.10 -5.92 40.32
N VAL A 189 6.24 -5.42 39.10
CA VAL A 189 7.36 -4.55 38.70
C VAL A 189 7.32 -3.22 39.46
N GLN A 190 6.14 -2.62 39.65
CA GLN A 190 6.00 -1.38 40.42
C GLN A 190 6.48 -1.52 41.87
N ARG A 191 6.26 -2.69 42.50
CA ARG A 191 6.71 -2.97 43.87
C ARG A 191 8.23 -3.10 44.00
N MET A 192 8.96 -3.36 42.90
CA MET A 192 10.42 -3.53 42.93
C MET A 192 11.20 -2.22 43.08
N LYS A 193 10.54 -1.05 42.97
CA LYS A 193 11.16 0.28 43.12
C LYS A 193 12.46 0.41 42.31
N LEU A 194 12.37 0.10 41.03
CA LEU A 194 13.52 0.05 40.13
C LEU A 194 14.07 1.46 39.84
N ASP A 195 15.34 1.54 39.41
CA ASP A 195 15.85 2.78 38.81
C ASP A 195 15.07 3.09 37.53
N SER A 196 14.84 4.37 37.30
CA SER A 196 14.00 4.84 36.20
C SER A 196 14.35 4.36 34.79
N LYS A 197 15.63 4.13 34.48
CA LYS A 197 16.01 3.60 33.15
C LYS A 197 15.58 2.14 33.00
N VAL A 198 15.69 1.37 34.08
CA VAL A 198 15.33 -0.05 34.14
C VAL A 198 13.81 -0.19 34.19
N GLU A 199 13.13 0.67 34.95
CA GLU A 199 11.67 0.75 34.98
C GLU A 199 11.10 0.98 33.58
N LEU A 200 11.65 1.95 32.83
CA LEU A 200 11.21 2.23 31.45
C LEU A 200 11.38 1.03 30.52
N GLU A 201 12.49 0.31 30.64
CA GLU A 201 12.68 -0.94 29.89
C GLU A 201 11.63 -1.99 30.26
N PHE A 202 11.32 -2.18 31.55
CA PHE A 202 10.21 -3.06 31.95
C PHE A 202 8.87 -2.59 31.37
N MET A 203 8.54 -1.29 31.45
CA MET A 203 7.29 -0.77 30.90
C MET A 203 7.17 -1.05 29.40
N LYS A 204 8.25 -0.84 28.65
CA LYS A 204 8.32 -1.16 27.22
C LYS A 204 8.04 -2.64 26.94
N TRP A 205 8.69 -3.55 27.66
CA TRP A 205 8.49 -4.98 27.48
C TRP A 205 7.09 -5.44 27.92
N LEU A 206 6.56 -4.91 29.03
CA LEU A 206 5.20 -5.19 29.50
C LEU A 206 4.14 -4.72 28.50
N ALA A 207 4.29 -3.53 27.93
CA ALA A 207 3.40 -3.03 26.90
C ALA A 207 3.43 -3.93 25.65
N TRP A 208 4.63 -4.36 25.24
CA TRP A 208 4.76 -5.28 24.10
C TRP A 208 4.16 -6.66 24.38
N GLY A 209 4.32 -7.19 25.59
CA GLY A 209 3.68 -8.43 26.03
C GLY A 209 2.15 -8.34 26.08
N HIS A 210 1.60 -7.18 26.46
CA HIS A 210 0.17 -6.91 26.43
C HIS A 210 -0.39 -6.92 25.01
N MET A 211 0.39 -6.46 24.03
CA MET A 211 0.03 -6.51 22.60
C MET A 211 0.20 -7.90 21.95
N GLU A 212 0.43 -8.94 22.76
CA GLU A 212 0.58 -10.34 22.33
C GLU A 212 1.75 -10.57 21.34
N GLY A 213 2.83 -9.81 21.51
CA GLY A 213 4.05 -9.95 20.69
C GLY A 213 4.01 -9.11 19.42
N GLY A 214 4.47 -9.66 18.29
CA GLY A 214 4.61 -8.92 17.03
C GLY A 214 5.99 -8.28 16.85
N ILE A 215 6.05 -7.08 16.28
CA ILE A 215 7.31 -6.36 16.04
C ILE A 215 7.38 -5.16 17.00
N LEU A 216 8.44 -5.08 17.79
CA LEU A 216 8.76 -3.91 18.62
C LEU A 216 10.00 -3.21 18.06
N ALA A 217 9.85 -1.97 17.60
CA ALA A 217 10.92 -1.16 17.07
C ALA A 217 11.13 0.13 17.87
N ASN A 218 12.39 0.56 17.96
CA ASN A 218 12.71 1.88 18.47
C ASN A 218 12.14 2.94 17.49
N TRP A 219 11.65 4.07 18.01
CA TRP A 219 11.10 5.16 17.20
C TRP A 219 12.17 5.87 16.35
N LEU A 220 13.46 5.60 16.59
CA LEU A 220 14.61 6.00 15.76
C LEU A 220 15.08 4.90 14.79
N ALA A 221 14.34 3.78 14.67
CA ALA A 221 14.59 2.73 13.70
C ALA A 221 13.58 2.85 12.55
N LEU A 222 14.06 3.20 11.35
CA LEU A 222 13.24 3.47 10.17
C LEU A 222 13.55 2.51 9.02
N PRO A 223 12.54 2.09 8.24
CA PRO A 223 12.74 1.19 7.11
C PRO A 223 13.29 1.97 5.91
N MET A 224 14.57 1.77 5.60
CA MET A 224 15.29 2.44 4.52
C MET A 224 15.76 1.42 3.49
N ALA A 225 14.80 0.78 2.81
CA ALA A 225 15.05 -0.18 1.74
C ALA A 225 13.90 -0.27 0.73
N HIS A 226 14.14 -1.00 -0.37
CA HIS A 226 13.11 -1.34 -1.33
C HIS A 226 11.98 -2.11 -0.65
N TYR A 227 10.75 -1.97 -1.17
CA TYR A 227 9.59 -2.69 -0.63
C TYR A 227 9.87 -4.19 -0.49
N ASP A 228 10.30 -4.87 -1.56
CA ASP A 228 10.61 -6.31 -1.57
C ASP A 228 11.87 -6.75 -0.81
N ASN A 229 12.52 -5.86 -0.06
CA ASN A 229 13.68 -6.21 0.75
C ASN A 229 13.43 -7.50 1.58
N PRO A 230 14.36 -8.47 1.61
CA PRO A 230 14.12 -9.76 2.26
C PRO A 230 13.71 -9.66 3.74
N MET A 231 14.33 -8.74 4.49
CA MET A 231 14.02 -8.53 5.90
C MET A 231 12.63 -7.94 6.08
N LEU A 232 12.28 -6.88 5.34
CA LEU A 232 10.95 -6.27 5.42
C LEU A 232 9.86 -7.23 4.93
N SER A 233 10.16 -8.02 3.89
CA SER A 233 9.28 -9.08 3.38
C SER A 233 9.03 -10.17 4.40
N PHE A 234 10.05 -10.60 5.15
CA PHE A 234 9.90 -11.53 6.28
C PHE A 234 9.01 -10.91 7.37
N LEU A 235 9.30 -9.68 7.80
CA LEU A 235 8.53 -9.00 8.83
C LEU A 235 7.05 -8.84 8.44
N ARG A 236 6.75 -8.61 7.16
CA ARG A 236 5.38 -8.50 6.64
C ARG A 236 4.59 -9.81 6.61
N ARG A 237 5.23 -10.97 6.84
CA ARG A 237 4.53 -12.27 6.89
C ARG A 237 3.76 -12.46 8.20
N LYS A 238 4.05 -11.69 9.25
CA LYS A 238 3.42 -11.80 10.58
C LYS A 238 3.66 -13.18 11.23
N GLU A 239 4.75 -13.87 10.87
CA GLU A 239 5.13 -15.18 11.39
C GLU A 239 6.51 -15.06 12.04
N TYR A 240 6.56 -15.13 13.38
CA TYR A 240 7.79 -14.97 14.17
C TYR A 240 8.02 -16.21 15.05
N PRO A 241 8.66 -17.27 14.52
CA PRO A 241 8.75 -18.56 15.19
C PRO A 241 9.58 -18.53 16.48
N LEU A 242 10.51 -17.57 16.60
CA LEU A 242 11.35 -17.37 17.77
C LEU A 242 11.30 -15.89 18.15
N LEU A 243 11.50 -15.61 19.44
CA LEU A 243 11.84 -14.27 19.88
C LEU A 243 13.25 -13.95 19.38
N SER A 244 13.36 -12.92 18.54
CA SER A 244 14.61 -12.58 17.89
C SER A 244 14.92 -11.09 17.99
N ARG A 245 16.22 -10.79 17.93
CA ARG A 245 16.76 -9.46 17.68
C ARG A 245 17.71 -9.49 16.49
N VAL A 246 17.99 -8.34 15.90
CA VAL A 246 19.02 -8.21 14.87
C VAL A 246 20.30 -7.68 15.49
N ASP A 247 21.42 -8.35 15.22
CA ASP A 247 22.69 -7.98 15.84
C ASP A 247 23.17 -6.56 15.51
N THR A 248 23.11 -6.19 14.23
CA THR A 248 23.57 -4.87 13.76
C THR A 248 22.70 -3.71 14.20
N LEU A 249 21.49 -3.98 14.72
CA LEU A 249 20.56 -2.96 15.17
C LEU A 249 20.51 -2.84 16.70
N GLN A 250 21.36 -3.57 17.44
CA GLN A 250 21.36 -3.56 18.91
C GLN A 250 19.97 -3.85 19.51
N HIS A 251 19.29 -2.81 20.04
CA HIS A 251 17.93 -2.85 20.59
C HIS A 251 16.92 -2.08 19.72
N GLY A 252 17.27 -1.84 18.45
CA GLY A 252 16.48 -1.09 17.48
C GLY A 252 15.25 -1.84 16.98
N ILE A 253 15.29 -3.18 16.95
CA ILE A 253 14.14 -4.02 16.60
C ILE A 253 14.18 -5.38 17.32
N PHE A 254 13.00 -5.80 17.78
CA PHE A 254 12.68 -7.12 18.29
C PHE A 254 11.44 -7.64 17.58
N PHE A 255 11.35 -8.95 17.40
CA PHE A 255 10.13 -9.58 16.89
C PHE A 255 9.97 -10.97 17.50
N GLY A 256 8.74 -11.38 17.76
CA GLY A 256 8.45 -12.65 18.40
C GLY A 256 6.96 -12.82 18.68
N GLU A 257 6.53 -14.05 18.94
CA GLU A 257 5.18 -14.37 19.35
C GLU A 257 4.93 -13.99 20.82
N GLY A 258 3.69 -13.65 21.17
CA GLY A 258 3.31 -13.21 22.52
C GLY A 258 3.66 -14.20 23.64
N GLY A 259 3.56 -15.51 23.38
CA GLY A 259 3.96 -16.54 24.34
C GLY A 259 5.43 -16.43 24.74
N ALA A 260 6.32 -16.37 23.73
CA ALA A 260 7.76 -16.25 23.94
C ALA A 260 8.14 -14.93 24.63
N VAL A 261 7.49 -13.82 24.24
CA VAL A 261 7.69 -12.51 24.87
C VAL A 261 7.30 -12.56 26.36
N ASN A 262 6.12 -13.09 26.68
CA ASN A 262 5.61 -13.16 28.04
C ASN A 262 6.43 -14.10 28.94
N ASP A 263 6.96 -15.20 28.41
CA ASP A 263 7.83 -16.09 29.16
C ASP A 263 9.18 -15.44 29.49
N VAL A 264 9.72 -14.64 28.58
CA VAL A 264 10.91 -13.83 28.84
C VAL A 264 10.64 -12.76 29.90
N ILE A 265 9.49 -12.07 29.84
CA ILE A 265 9.12 -11.07 30.86
C ILE A 265 9.03 -11.73 32.24
N LYS A 266 8.36 -12.89 32.37
CA LYS A 266 8.26 -13.63 33.63
C LYS A 266 9.64 -13.98 34.20
N LYS A 267 10.59 -14.39 33.35
CA LYS A 267 11.96 -14.69 33.77
C LYS A 267 12.69 -13.45 34.26
N LEU A 268 12.58 -12.34 33.53
CA LEU A 268 13.22 -11.07 33.89
C LEU A 268 12.69 -10.55 35.23
N VAL A 269 11.37 -10.55 35.43
CA VAL A 269 10.73 -10.15 36.71
C VAL A 269 11.23 -10.98 37.89
N ASN A 270 11.47 -12.28 37.69
CA ASN A 270 11.94 -13.17 38.76
C ASN A 270 13.47 -13.21 38.95
N HIS A 271 14.23 -12.51 38.11
CA HIS A 271 15.69 -12.55 38.12
C HIS A 271 16.27 -11.83 39.36
N ASP A 272 17.23 -12.47 40.04
CA ASP A 272 17.74 -11.98 41.34
C ASP A 272 18.38 -10.59 41.26
N LEU A 273 18.93 -10.21 40.11
CA LEU A 273 19.50 -8.87 39.90
C LEU A 273 18.50 -7.73 40.10
N PHE A 274 17.20 -7.96 39.88
CA PHE A 274 16.18 -6.92 40.01
C PHE A 274 15.47 -6.92 41.37
N LYS A 275 15.77 -7.88 42.25
CA LYS A 275 15.20 -7.95 43.61
C LYS A 275 15.87 -6.96 44.60
N ASN A 276 17.14 -6.61 44.38
CA ASN A 276 17.87 -5.63 45.19
C ASN A 276 18.70 -4.68 44.31
N THR A 277 18.00 -3.75 43.64
CA THR A 277 18.56 -2.80 42.66
C THR A 277 19.63 -1.89 43.21
N THR A 278 19.62 -1.58 44.51
CA THR A 278 20.63 -0.75 45.18
C THR A 278 22.01 -1.42 45.22
N ALA A 279 22.07 -2.74 45.41
CA ALA A 279 23.33 -3.48 45.48
C ALA A 279 23.85 -3.92 44.10
N THR A 280 22.98 -3.97 43.09
CA THR A 280 23.28 -4.51 41.75
C THR A 280 23.35 -3.46 40.65
N LYS A 281 23.21 -2.17 41.00
CA LYS A 281 23.18 -1.05 40.05
C LYS A 281 24.35 -1.05 39.06
N ASP A 282 25.57 -1.27 39.55
CA ASP A 282 26.77 -1.28 38.70
C ASP A 282 26.70 -2.41 37.67
N LYS A 283 26.29 -3.61 38.08
CA LYS A 283 26.11 -4.75 37.17
C LYS A 283 25.02 -4.48 36.11
N ILE A 284 23.90 -3.87 36.49
CA ILE A 284 22.82 -3.53 35.55
C ILE A 284 23.29 -2.46 34.55
N THR A 285 24.03 -1.45 35.01
CA THR A 285 24.59 -0.42 34.11
C THR A 285 25.64 -0.98 33.16
N GLU A 286 26.49 -1.92 33.60
CA GLU A 286 27.42 -2.63 32.71
C GLU A 286 26.70 -3.47 31.65
N LEU A 287 25.63 -4.19 32.02
CA LEU A 287 24.80 -4.93 31.07
C LEU A 287 24.10 -3.99 30.07
N GLY A 288 23.69 -2.80 30.53
CA GLY A 288 23.09 -1.79 29.67
C GLY A 288 24.03 -1.20 28.62
N LYS A 289 25.36 -1.24 28.85
CA LYS A 289 26.37 -0.81 27.86
C LYS A 289 26.61 -1.83 26.75
N LYS A 290 26.22 -3.10 26.97
CA LYS A 290 26.38 -4.17 25.97
C LYS A 290 25.27 -4.08 24.90
N PRO A 291 25.53 -4.56 23.67
CA PRO A 291 24.53 -4.60 22.61
C PRO A 291 23.24 -5.30 23.06
N GLY A 292 22.08 -4.74 22.73
CA GLY A 292 20.78 -5.27 23.11
C GLY A 292 20.25 -4.79 24.48
N GLY A 293 21.08 -4.12 25.29
CA GLY A 293 20.65 -3.55 26.57
C GLY A 293 20.54 -4.58 27.72
N PRO A 294 20.10 -4.15 28.91
CA PRO A 294 20.27 -4.95 30.13
C PRO A 294 19.45 -6.25 30.11
N PHE A 295 18.28 -6.27 29.48
CA PHE A 295 17.41 -7.46 29.49
C PHE A 295 17.93 -8.53 28.55
N VAL A 296 18.26 -8.16 27.31
CA VAL A 296 18.79 -9.10 26.32
C VAL A 296 20.06 -9.79 26.81
N ASN A 297 20.94 -9.05 27.50
CA ASN A 297 22.19 -9.61 28.02
C ASN A 297 22.00 -10.52 29.24
N LEU A 298 20.79 -10.64 29.77
CA LEU A 298 20.41 -11.62 30.80
C LEU A 298 19.77 -12.89 30.21
N LEU A 299 19.44 -12.87 28.91
CA LEU A 299 18.82 -14.00 28.24
C LEU A 299 19.88 -14.88 27.58
N SER A 300 19.63 -16.18 27.59
CA SER A 300 20.40 -17.17 26.84
C SER A 300 20.02 -17.15 25.35
N GLN A 301 20.91 -17.69 24.50
CA GLN A 301 20.65 -17.80 23.05
C GLN A 301 19.43 -18.65 22.69
N LYS A 302 18.95 -19.51 23.60
CA LYS A 302 17.72 -20.29 23.43
C LYS A 302 16.45 -19.47 23.67
N GLU A 303 16.55 -18.37 24.40
CA GLU A 303 15.43 -17.51 24.78
C GLU A 303 15.29 -16.31 23.84
N ILE A 304 16.41 -15.84 23.30
CA ILE A 304 16.42 -14.82 22.26
C ILE A 304 17.42 -15.19 21.17
N ALA A 305 16.91 -15.42 19.97
CA ALA A 305 17.74 -15.64 18.80
C ALA A 305 18.35 -14.33 18.32
N VAL A 306 19.58 -14.41 17.83
CA VAL A 306 20.30 -13.26 17.28
C VAL A 306 20.43 -13.47 15.78
N GLU A 307 19.60 -12.75 15.03
CA GLU A 307 19.66 -12.77 13.58
C GLU A 307 20.85 -11.94 13.09
N PRO A 308 21.54 -12.41 12.04
CA PRO A 308 22.63 -11.66 11.43
C PRO A 308 22.13 -10.36 10.77
N LYS A 309 23.09 -9.55 10.31
CA LYS A 309 22.93 -8.20 9.76
C LYS A 309 21.59 -7.91 9.07
N ALA A 310 20.95 -6.83 9.50
CA ALA A 310 19.81 -6.24 8.81
C ALA A 310 20.29 -5.34 7.66
N ASP A 311 19.96 -5.76 6.44
CA ASP A 311 19.98 -4.89 5.27
C ASP A 311 18.54 -4.43 5.04
N GLY A 312 18.06 -3.39 5.73
CA GLY A 312 16.67 -2.97 5.58
C GLY A 312 16.23 -1.81 6.47
N ILE A 313 16.81 -1.72 7.66
CA ILE A 313 16.40 -0.75 8.69
C ILE A 313 17.61 0.09 9.08
N ALA A 314 17.43 1.41 9.04
CA ALA A 314 18.36 2.40 9.55
C ALA A 314 18.05 2.70 11.02
N TYR A 315 19.00 2.45 11.91
CA TYR A 315 18.84 2.77 13.34
C TYR A 315 19.73 3.94 13.77
N TYR A 316 19.10 5.07 14.10
CA TYR A 316 19.75 6.28 14.60
C TYR A 316 19.90 6.20 16.12
N SER A 317 20.64 5.19 16.60
CA SER A 317 20.96 5.08 18.02
C SER A 317 21.71 6.32 18.52
N ILE A 318 21.64 6.62 19.82
CA ILE A 318 22.39 7.75 20.40
C ILE A 318 23.89 7.63 20.10
N ASP A 319 24.44 6.41 20.15
CA ASP A 319 25.84 6.15 19.79
C ASP A 319 26.12 6.41 18.31
N THR A 320 25.21 6.03 17.42
CA THR A 320 25.32 6.29 15.98
C THR A 320 25.27 7.80 15.70
N ILE A 321 24.38 8.52 16.37
CA ILE A 321 24.27 9.98 16.25
C ILE A 321 25.56 10.64 16.72
N ALA A 322 26.07 10.28 17.89
CA ALA A 322 27.32 10.83 18.42
C ALA A 322 28.54 10.53 17.53
N LYS A 323 28.62 9.33 16.93
CA LYS A 323 29.78 8.90 16.12
C LYS A 323 29.74 9.40 14.68
N THR A 324 28.55 9.44 14.06
CA THR A 324 28.40 9.64 12.61
C THR A 324 27.77 10.99 12.27
N TYR A 325 26.94 11.56 13.15
CA TYR A 325 26.17 12.76 12.89
C TYR A 325 26.47 13.86 13.91
N GLY A 326 27.75 14.21 14.06
CA GLY A 326 28.26 15.14 15.09
C GLY A 326 27.50 16.47 15.15
N VAL A 327 27.17 17.07 14.00
CA VAL A 327 26.42 18.34 13.91
C VAL A 327 25.07 18.26 14.64
N VAL A 328 24.36 17.12 14.51
CA VAL A 328 23.10 16.89 15.21
C VAL A 328 23.34 16.55 16.68
N ALA A 329 24.37 15.74 16.97
CA ALA A 329 24.73 15.36 18.33
C ALA A 329 25.03 16.57 19.22
N ASP A 330 25.77 17.56 18.70
CA ASP A 330 26.16 18.78 19.42
C ASP A 330 24.93 19.62 19.84
N LYS A 331 23.87 19.56 19.04
CA LYS A 331 22.60 20.29 19.26
C LYS A 331 21.58 19.52 20.10
N LEU A 332 21.83 18.24 20.40
CA LEU A 332 20.98 17.42 21.28
C LEU A 332 21.35 17.60 22.77
N ASN A 333 21.90 18.76 23.15
CA ASN A 333 22.19 19.12 24.53
C ASN A 333 20.96 19.75 25.23
N ALA A 334 21.05 19.97 26.54
CA ALA A 334 19.92 20.45 27.35
C ALA A 334 19.40 21.85 26.96
N THR A 335 20.22 22.71 26.34
CA THR A 335 19.85 24.09 26.00
C THR A 335 19.31 24.23 24.57
N THR A 336 19.71 23.34 23.65
CA THR A 336 19.31 23.39 22.23
C THR A 336 18.52 22.17 21.77
N GLN A 337 18.00 21.38 22.72
CA GLN A 337 17.30 20.10 22.45
C GLN A 337 16.23 20.18 21.35
N VAL A 338 15.40 21.24 21.32
CA VAL A 338 14.35 21.41 20.31
C VAL A 338 14.95 21.58 18.90
N GLU A 339 16.03 22.34 18.79
CA GLU A 339 16.77 22.55 17.55
C GLU A 339 17.41 21.23 17.09
N GLY A 340 18.09 20.51 18.00
CA GLY A 340 18.69 19.20 17.71
C GLY A 340 17.67 18.15 17.25
N LEU A 341 16.52 18.06 17.91
CA LEU A 341 15.44 17.15 17.50
C LEU A 341 14.85 17.51 16.13
N THR A 342 14.72 18.81 15.85
CA THR A 342 14.26 19.29 14.54
C THR A 342 15.28 18.97 13.44
N MET A 343 16.57 19.18 13.69
CA MET A 343 17.65 18.80 12.77
C MET A 343 17.68 17.30 12.54
N LEU A 344 17.49 16.48 13.58
CA LEU A 344 17.41 15.02 13.46
C LEU A 344 16.23 14.60 12.58
N ALA A 345 15.06 15.23 12.74
CA ALA A 345 13.90 14.93 11.91
C ALA A 345 14.15 15.25 10.44
N THR A 346 14.75 16.41 10.16
CA THR A 346 15.15 16.81 8.81
C THR A 346 16.18 15.85 8.22
N LEU A 347 17.19 15.44 9.00
CA LEU A 347 18.21 14.48 8.57
C LEU A 347 17.58 13.13 8.22
N ILE A 348 16.73 12.58 9.09
CA ILE A 348 16.05 11.31 8.85
C ILE A 348 15.19 11.39 7.59
N ASN A 349 14.43 12.48 7.42
CA ASN A 349 13.63 12.71 6.22
C ASN A 349 14.50 12.76 4.96
N SER A 350 15.65 13.45 5.01
CA SER A 350 16.59 13.49 3.89
C SER A 350 17.13 12.12 3.51
N HIS A 351 17.43 11.28 4.50
CA HIS A 351 17.92 9.92 4.25
C HIS A 351 16.83 8.99 3.70
N LEU A 352 15.56 9.15 4.11
CA LEU A 352 14.44 8.43 3.50
C LEU A 352 14.28 8.80 2.02
N HIS A 353 14.33 10.10 1.72
CA HIS A 353 14.23 10.60 0.35
C HIS A 353 15.44 10.18 -0.49
N LEU A 354 16.66 10.25 0.04
CA LEU A 354 17.86 9.74 -0.63
C LEU A 354 17.76 8.24 -0.91
N THR A 355 17.23 7.46 0.05
CA THR A 355 16.99 6.03 -0.12
C THR A 355 16.02 5.78 -1.29
N PHE A 356 14.97 6.59 -1.43
CA PHE A 356 14.06 6.53 -2.57
C PHE A 356 14.80 6.80 -3.89
N GLN A 357 15.62 7.84 -3.96
CA GLN A 357 16.42 8.16 -5.16
C GLN A 357 17.43 7.07 -5.51
N ASP A 358 18.07 6.46 -4.51
CA ASP A 358 18.98 5.33 -4.70
C ASP A 358 18.27 4.07 -5.21
N ILE A 359 17.04 3.81 -4.73
CA ILE A 359 16.21 2.71 -5.20
C ILE A 359 15.87 2.92 -6.69
N PHE A 360 15.38 4.11 -7.02
CA PHE A 360 14.97 4.47 -8.38
C PHE A 360 16.09 5.21 -9.12
N SER A 361 17.23 4.52 -9.29
CA SER A 361 18.46 5.08 -9.87
C SER A 361 18.34 5.57 -11.32
N GLU A 362 17.34 5.14 -12.08
CA GLU A 362 17.04 5.70 -13.41
C GLU A 362 16.27 7.02 -13.34
N GLY A 363 15.64 7.31 -12.20
CA GLY A 363 14.93 8.54 -11.90
C GLY A 363 13.42 8.35 -11.80
N VAL A 364 12.69 9.43 -12.08
CA VAL A 364 11.23 9.47 -12.04
C VAL A 364 10.69 9.73 -13.45
N ALA A 365 9.87 8.81 -13.94
CA ALA A 365 9.16 8.93 -15.21
C ALA A 365 7.75 9.49 -14.99
N VAL A 366 7.39 10.51 -15.76
CA VAL A 366 6.02 11.03 -15.83
C VAL A 366 5.42 10.60 -17.17
N LEU A 367 4.31 9.87 -17.11
CA LEU A 367 3.65 9.37 -18.31
C LEU A 367 2.87 10.49 -19.00
N LYS A 368 3.23 10.77 -20.25
CA LYS A 368 2.51 11.67 -21.16
C LYS A 368 2.21 10.94 -22.47
N PRO A 369 1.26 9.99 -22.46
CA PRO A 369 1.03 9.09 -23.59
C PRO A 369 0.44 9.76 -24.82
N LEU A 370 -0.38 10.79 -24.62
CA LEU A 370 -0.95 11.60 -25.68
C LEU A 370 -0.34 13.01 -25.55
N PRO A 371 0.76 13.35 -26.24
CA PRO A 371 1.52 14.57 -25.97
C PRO A 371 0.80 15.88 -26.34
N GLU A 372 -0.14 15.80 -27.27
CA GLU A 372 -0.94 16.93 -27.76
C GLU A 372 -2.16 17.16 -26.87
N HIS A 373 -2.42 18.41 -26.53
CA HIS A 373 -3.58 18.86 -25.76
C HIS A 373 -3.74 18.27 -24.35
N SER A 374 -2.68 17.75 -23.74
CA SER A 374 -2.71 17.08 -22.43
C SER A 374 -1.80 17.71 -21.38
N SER A 375 -1.21 18.87 -21.66
CA SER A 375 -0.18 19.45 -20.81
C SER A 375 -0.76 19.89 -19.46
N ALA A 376 -1.97 20.44 -19.45
CA ALA A 376 -2.66 20.83 -18.22
C ALA A 376 -2.94 19.64 -17.28
N LEU A 377 -3.11 18.42 -17.82
CA LEU A 377 -3.33 17.20 -17.03
C LEU A 377 -2.07 16.77 -16.26
N MET A 378 -0.90 17.20 -16.71
CA MET A 378 0.38 16.70 -16.22
C MET A 378 0.96 17.52 -15.08
N TYR A 379 0.39 18.68 -14.73
CA TYR A 379 0.98 19.59 -13.75
C TYR A 379 1.24 18.95 -12.40
N GLU A 380 0.25 18.29 -11.81
CA GLU A 380 0.41 17.66 -10.50
C GLU A 380 1.46 16.53 -10.57
N ALA A 381 1.42 15.70 -11.61
CA ALA A 381 2.39 14.62 -11.79
C ALA A 381 3.83 15.13 -11.97
N ILE A 382 4.01 16.15 -12.81
CA ILE A 382 5.31 16.81 -13.01
C ILE A 382 5.76 17.47 -11.73
N ASP A 383 4.87 18.13 -10.99
CA ASP A 383 5.24 18.81 -9.77
C ASP A 383 5.74 17.83 -8.71
N ILE A 384 5.01 16.74 -8.49
CA ILE A 384 5.42 15.66 -7.58
C ILE A 384 6.77 15.10 -8.04
N ALA A 385 6.93 14.81 -9.34
CA ALA A 385 8.17 14.26 -9.88
C ALA A 385 9.36 15.20 -9.65
N ARG A 386 9.19 16.50 -9.89
CA ARG A 386 10.24 17.51 -9.65
C ARG A 386 10.69 17.51 -8.19
N ASN A 387 9.78 17.36 -7.23
CA ASN A 387 10.14 17.32 -5.81
C ASN A 387 10.83 16.00 -5.44
N LEU A 388 10.39 14.88 -6.01
CA LEU A 388 11.03 13.58 -5.80
C LEU A 388 12.46 13.55 -6.37
N THR A 389 12.72 14.25 -7.47
CA THR A 389 14.05 14.38 -8.07
C THR A 389 14.91 15.50 -7.47
N GLN A 390 14.33 16.37 -6.63
CA GLN A 390 15.08 17.43 -5.96
C GLN A 390 16.00 16.80 -4.91
N CYS A 391 17.23 17.31 -4.78
CA CYS A 391 18.08 16.89 -3.66
C CYS A 391 17.42 17.23 -2.32
N PRO A 392 17.40 16.28 -1.37
CA PRO A 392 16.71 16.47 -0.11
C PRO A 392 17.35 17.59 0.72
N THR A 393 16.50 18.34 1.41
CA THR A 393 16.94 19.35 2.37
C THR A 393 17.55 18.66 3.59
N SER A 394 18.80 18.97 3.94
CA SER A 394 19.53 18.27 5.00
C SER A 394 20.48 19.19 5.77
N PRO A 395 20.63 19.02 7.10
CA PRO A 395 21.73 19.64 7.86
C PRO A 395 23.09 19.03 7.52
N MET A 396 23.11 17.83 6.93
CA MET A 396 24.33 17.11 6.53
C MET A 396 24.13 16.50 5.13
N PRO A 397 24.27 17.28 4.04
CA PRO A 397 23.95 16.79 2.68
C PRO A 397 24.81 15.61 2.21
N GLU A 398 26.05 15.52 2.69
CA GLU A 398 27.01 14.46 2.34
C GLU A 398 26.86 13.20 3.20
N SER A 399 25.91 13.18 4.15
CA SER A 399 25.76 12.03 5.04
C SER A 399 24.88 10.94 4.45
N CYS A 400 25.17 9.70 4.84
CA CYS A 400 24.41 8.52 4.47
C CYS A 400 23.63 7.96 5.66
N PRO A 401 22.53 7.22 5.43
CA PRO A 401 21.84 6.52 6.50
C PRO A 401 22.69 5.40 7.13
N PRO A 402 22.47 5.05 8.42
CA PRO A 402 23.30 4.08 9.15
C PRO A 402 23.38 2.69 8.52
N ASN A 403 22.33 2.25 7.83
CA ASN A 403 22.28 0.94 7.18
C ASN A 403 22.98 0.92 5.81
N ARG A 404 23.31 2.09 5.23
CA ARG A 404 23.96 2.23 3.93
C ARG A 404 25.09 3.27 3.99
N PRO A 405 26.19 3.01 4.73
CA PRO A 405 27.27 3.97 4.89
C PRO A 405 28.02 4.32 3.59
N LYS A 406 27.79 3.56 2.51
CA LYS A 406 28.38 3.78 1.17
C LYS A 406 27.35 4.31 0.16
N CYS A 407 26.31 5.00 0.63
CA CYS A 407 25.34 5.63 -0.26
C CYS A 407 26.02 6.69 -1.15
N LYS A 408 25.34 7.14 -2.21
CA LYS A 408 25.80 8.25 -3.04
C LYS A 408 25.03 9.50 -2.61
N PRO A 409 25.67 10.48 -1.95
CA PRO A 409 25.02 11.75 -1.64
C PRO A 409 24.46 12.41 -2.91
N CYS A 410 23.39 13.18 -2.74
CA CYS A 410 22.75 13.86 -3.86
C CYS A 410 23.61 15.05 -4.31
N ASP A 411 24.06 15.00 -5.56
CA ASP A 411 24.78 16.08 -6.22
C ASP A 411 23.79 16.90 -7.05
N PRO A 412 23.49 18.17 -6.69
CA PRO A 412 22.50 18.98 -7.40
C PRO A 412 22.90 19.29 -8.85
N GLU A 413 24.20 19.25 -9.19
CA GLU A 413 24.67 19.48 -10.56
C GLU A 413 24.48 18.25 -11.45
N LYS A 414 24.45 17.05 -10.84
CA LYS A 414 24.27 15.77 -11.52
C LYS A 414 22.89 15.15 -11.29
N ALA A 415 22.04 15.79 -10.50
CA ALA A 415 20.70 15.34 -10.21
C ALA A 415 19.90 15.29 -11.52
N LYS A 416 19.49 14.07 -11.90
CA LYS A 416 18.62 13.88 -13.06
C LYS A 416 17.24 14.43 -12.71
N GLY A 417 16.79 15.43 -13.47
CA GLY A 417 15.42 15.90 -13.38
C GLY A 417 14.42 14.81 -13.80
N PRO A 418 13.12 15.07 -13.61
CA PRO A 418 12.10 14.13 -14.08
C PRO A 418 12.11 14.06 -15.61
N ALA A 419 11.69 12.93 -16.16
CA ALA A 419 11.61 12.73 -17.60
C ALA A 419 10.20 12.36 -18.04
N LEU A 420 9.77 12.85 -19.20
CA LEU A 420 8.50 12.47 -19.81
C LEU A 420 8.65 11.16 -20.59
N TYR A 421 7.68 10.26 -20.45
CA TYR A 421 7.64 8.99 -21.18
C TYR A 421 6.30 8.85 -21.93
N PRO A 422 6.31 8.36 -23.17
CA PRO A 422 5.08 8.16 -23.95
C PRO A 422 4.29 6.91 -23.53
N ALA A 423 4.90 5.97 -22.82
CA ALA A 423 4.22 4.74 -22.40
C ALA A 423 4.81 4.21 -21.08
N TYR A 424 4.05 3.34 -20.43
CA TYR A 424 4.44 2.68 -19.19
C TYR A 424 5.49 1.61 -19.46
N LYS A 425 6.57 1.65 -18.66
CA LYS A 425 7.64 0.64 -18.64
C LYS A 425 7.64 -0.05 -17.29
N ASN A 426 7.60 -1.38 -17.30
CA ASN A 426 7.69 -2.18 -16.08
C ASN A 426 9.16 -2.44 -15.72
N THR A 427 9.80 -1.46 -15.09
CA THR A 427 11.18 -1.58 -14.57
C THR A 427 11.23 -1.29 -13.07
N SER A 428 12.12 -1.97 -12.34
CA SER A 428 12.27 -1.80 -10.89
C SER A 428 13.14 -0.59 -10.51
N THR A 429 13.91 -0.05 -11.46
CA THR A 429 14.86 1.05 -11.28
C THR A 429 14.27 2.43 -11.58
N LEU A 430 13.03 2.49 -12.08
CA LEU A 430 12.34 3.71 -12.49
C LEU A 430 11.03 3.86 -11.71
N PHE A 431 10.83 5.00 -11.05
CA PHE A 431 9.54 5.29 -10.43
C PHE A 431 8.60 5.93 -11.44
N THR A 432 7.40 5.40 -11.62
CA THR A 432 6.46 5.89 -12.64
C THR A 432 5.29 6.65 -12.03
N ILE A 433 5.04 7.89 -12.48
CA ILE A 433 3.86 8.68 -12.14
C ILE A 433 2.97 8.81 -13.38
N GLY A 434 1.74 8.34 -13.28
CA GLY A 434 0.75 8.45 -14.35
C GLY A 434 -0.49 9.20 -13.91
N THR A 435 -1.02 10.07 -14.77
CA THR A 435 -2.33 10.68 -14.58
C THR A 435 -3.35 9.95 -15.44
N VAL A 436 -4.38 9.39 -14.81
CA VAL A 436 -5.50 8.68 -15.44
C VAL A 436 -6.68 9.65 -15.59
N PRO A 437 -6.97 10.15 -16.79
CA PRO A 437 -8.12 11.03 -17.00
C PRO A 437 -9.40 10.23 -17.21
N HIS A 438 -10.53 10.81 -16.83
CA HIS A 438 -11.83 10.31 -17.25
C HIS A 438 -11.93 10.42 -18.79
N PRO A 439 -12.54 9.46 -19.50
CA PRO A 439 -12.63 9.52 -20.97
C PRO A 439 -13.36 10.78 -21.47
N TYR A 440 -14.34 11.30 -20.73
CA TYR A 440 -14.95 12.61 -21.02
C TYR A 440 -13.91 13.75 -21.01
N THR A 441 -13.10 13.83 -19.96
CA THR A 441 -12.02 14.83 -19.83
C THR A 441 -11.01 14.69 -20.97
N MET A 442 -10.58 13.45 -21.26
CA MET A 442 -9.58 13.19 -22.31
C MET A 442 -10.10 13.60 -23.69
N ASN A 443 -11.35 13.26 -24.03
CA ASN A 443 -11.95 13.61 -25.31
C ASN A 443 -12.11 15.13 -25.49
N LEU A 444 -12.56 15.87 -24.46
CA LEU A 444 -12.66 17.33 -24.53
C LEU A 444 -11.31 17.98 -24.85
N LEU A 445 -10.26 17.52 -24.17
CA LEU A 445 -8.91 18.02 -24.32
C LEU A 445 -8.32 17.64 -25.69
N ARG A 446 -8.30 16.34 -26.01
CA ARG A 446 -7.71 15.80 -27.24
C ARG A 446 -8.29 16.43 -28.51
N TYR A 447 -9.61 16.63 -28.53
CA TYR A 447 -10.31 17.19 -29.69
C TYR A 447 -10.52 18.71 -29.60
N ASN A 448 -9.96 19.37 -28.59
CA ASN A 448 -10.04 20.82 -28.40
C ASN A 448 -11.49 21.35 -28.35
N ARG A 449 -12.41 20.57 -27.75
CA ARG A 449 -13.85 20.86 -27.69
C ARG A 449 -14.30 21.28 -26.29
N ASP A 450 -15.35 22.09 -26.23
CA ASP A 450 -16.01 22.48 -24.99
C ASP A 450 -17.17 21.56 -24.60
N ASP A 451 -17.69 20.79 -25.57
CA ASP A 451 -18.80 19.85 -25.40
C ASP A 451 -18.60 18.59 -26.25
N LEU A 452 -19.27 17.50 -25.85
CA LEU A 452 -19.32 16.24 -26.57
C LEU A 452 -20.78 15.84 -26.83
N ASP A 453 -21.05 15.30 -28.01
CA ASP A 453 -22.33 14.73 -28.38
C ASP A 453 -22.14 13.35 -29.07
N GLY A 454 -23.23 12.60 -29.17
CA GLY A 454 -23.15 11.23 -29.71
C GLY A 454 -22.78 11.17 -31.19
N ASN A 455 -23.12 12.22 -31.94
CA ASN A 455 -22.76 12.31 -33.35
C ASN A 455 -21.25 12.49 -33.53
N PHE A 456 -20.63 13.34 -32.71
CA PHE A 456 -19.19 13.53 -32.71
C PHE A 456 -18.46 12.25 -32.33
N LEU A 457 -18.82 11.60 -31.22
CA LEU A 457 -18.15 10.37 -30.78
C LEU A 457 -18.16 9.28 -31.87
N ARG A 458 -19.31 9.07 -32.53
CA ARG A 458 -19.44 8.04 -33.58
C ARG A 458 -18.62 8.31 -34.82
N ARG A 459 -18.42 9.59 -35.20
CA ARG A 459 -17.77 9.97 -36.45
C ARG A 459 -16.27 10.22 -36.28
N ASN A 460 -15.87 10.79 -35.14
CA ASN A 460 -14.53 11.35 -34.94
C ASN A 460 -13.85 10.82 -33.68
N GLY A 461 -14.61 10.30 -32.71
CA GLY A 461 -14.08 9.83 -31.43
C GLY A 461 -13.42 8.46 -31.56
N GLU A 462 -12.14 8.37 -31.25
CA GLU A 462 -11.48 7.06 -31.14
C GLU A 462 -11.73 6.47 -29.74
N ARG A 463 -11.70 5.14 -29.65
CA ARG A 463 -11.95 4.40 -28.42
C ARG A 463 -10.66 4.13 -27.68
N ASP A 464 -10.74 4.16 -26.35
CA ASP A 464 -9.68 3.69 -25.44
C ASP A 464 -8.26 4.23 -25.74
N GLN A 465 -8.19 5.48 -26.21
CA GLN A 465 -6.95 6.10 -26.72
C GLN A 465 -5.88 6.19 -25.63
N TRP A 466 -6.28 6.55 -24.40
CA TRP A 466 -5.33 6.78 -23.33
C TRP A 466 -4.71 5.46 -22.85
N LEU A 467 -5.53 4.45 -22.61
CA LEU A 467 -5.06 3.14 -22.16
C LEU A 467 -4.20 2.47 -23.25
N THR A 468 -4.60 2.58 -24.51
CA THR A 468 -3.83 2.04 -25.65
C THR A 468 -2.44 2.66 -25.70
N ALA A 469 -2.36 3.99 -25.71
CA ALA A 469 -1.08 4.70 -25.75
C ALA A 469 -0.23 4.44 -24.50
N THR A 470 -0.85 4.36 -23.31
CA THR A 470 -0.13 4.10 -22.05
C THR A 470 0.49 2.70 -22.01
N THR A 471 -0.19 1.69 -22.55
CA THR A 471 0.23 0.29 -22.41
C THR A 471 1.00 -0.26 -23.61
N VAL A 472 1.15 0.52 -24.69
CA VAL A 472 1.72 0.07 -25.96
C VAL A 472 3.11 -0.54 -25.83
N GLU A 473 4.00 0.03 -25.01
CA GLU A 473 5.36 -0.52 -24.83
C GLU A 473 5.39 -1.75 -23.92
N SER A 474 4.45 -1.87 -22.97
CA SER A 474 4.41 -2.99 -22.03
C SER A 474 3.70 -4.23 -22.57
N VAL A 475 2.70 -4.04 -23.44
CA VAL A 475 1.83 -5.12 -23.94
C VAL A 475 2.00 -5.31 -25.45
N GLY A 476 2.41 -4.29 -26.21
CA GLY A 476 2.49 -4.29 -27.67
C GLY A 476 1.31 -3.59 -28.33
N GLU A 477 1.31 -3.50 -29.67
CA GLU A 477 0.28 -2.77 -30.45
C GLU A 477 -0.98 -3.61 -30.73
N THR A 478 -0.84 -4.93 -30.86
CA THR A 478 -1.90 -5.83 -31.39
C THR A 478 -2.86 -6.37 -30.33
N HIS A 479 -2.68 -6.01 -29.06
CA HIS A 479 -3.49 -6.55 -27.95
C HIS A 479 -4.81 -5.81 -27.77
N SER A 480 -5.82 -6.54 -27.31
CA SER A 480 -7.18 -6.03 -27.14
C SER A 480 -7.29 -5.05 -25.98
N SER A 481 -8.31 -4.19 -26.01
CA SER A 481 -8.58 -3.24 -24.92
C SER A 481 -8.74 -3.95 -23.58
N GLU A 482 -9.38 -5.13 -23.56
CA GLU A 482 -9.60 -5.91 -22.34
C GLU A 482 -8.29 -6.36 -21.69
N GLU A 483 -7.36 -6.89 -22.48
CA GLU A 483 -6.06 -7.34 -21.99
C GLU A 483 -5.23 -6.17 -21.45
N ARG A 484 -5.29 -5.02 -22.13
CA ARG A 484 -4.65 -3.78 -21.66
C ARG A 484 -5.18 -3.32 -20.30
N VAL A 485 -6.49 -3.45 -20.04
CA VAL A 485 -7.06 -3.12 -18.73
C VAL A 485 -6.47 -4.02 -17.65
N VAL A 486 -6.32 -5.32 -17.90
CA VAL A 486 -5.74 -6.25 -16.92
C VAL A 486 -4.31 -5.85 -16.57
N HIS A 487 -3.47 -5.58 -17.57
CA HIS A 487 -2.10 -5.12 -17.35
C HIS A 487 -2.03 -3.77 -16.63
N PHE A 488 -2.93 -2.84 -16.96
CA PHE A 488 -3.03 -1.58 -16.24
C PHE A 488 -3.41 -1.79 -14.76
N LYS A 489 -4.41 -2.62 -14.47
CA LYS A 489 -4.79 -2.97 -13.09
C LYS A 489 -3.61 -3.56 -12.32
N GLU A 490 -2.81 -4.41 -12.96
CA GLU A 490 -1.59 -4.95 -12.38
C GLU A 490 -0.53 -3.88 -12.13
N ALA A 491 -0.35 -2.93 -13.04
CA ALA A 491 0.56 -1.79 -12.85
C ALA A 491 0.12 -0.91 -11.66
N VAL A 492 -1.19 -0.78 -11.42
CA VAL A 492 -1.74 0.03 -10.32
C VAL A 492 -1.68 -0.68 -8.95
N ALA A 493 -2.05 -1.97 -8.91
CA ALA A 493 -2.44 -2.62 -7.66
C ALA A 493 -1.62 -3.87 -7.28
N ALA A 494 -0.81 -4.43 -8.19
CA ALA A 494 0.04 -5.57 -7.82
C ALA A 494 1.05 -5.13 -6.75
N PRO A 495 1.36 -5.95 -5.72
CA PRO A 495 2.17 -5.52 -4.58
C PRO A 495 3.51 -4.87 -4.94
N HIS A 496 4.25 -5.44 -5.90
CA HIS A 496 5.52 -4.91 -6.40
C HIS A 496 5.33 -3.60 -7.20
N ASN A 497 4.27 -3.50 -8.01
CA ASN A 497 4.07 -2.34 -8.88
C ASN A 497 3.47 -1.16 -8.12
N ALA A 498 2.67 -1.43 -7.09
CA ALA A 498 2.10 -0.43 -6.20
C ALA A 498 3.17 0.32 -5.38
N SER A 499 4.36 -0.27 -5.16
CA SER A 499 5.50 0.43 -4.55
C SER A 499 6.35 1.21 -5.55
N ASN A 500 6.21 0.93 -6.85
CA ASN A 500 7.07 1.47 -7.91
C ASN A 500 6.33 2.46 -8.82
N SER A 501 5.04 2.70 -8.55
CA SER A 501 4.24 3.63 -9.33
C SER A 501 3.22 4.41 -8.50
N LEU A 502 2.90 5.61 -8.98
CA LEU A 502 1.85 6.46 -8.44
C LEU A 502 0.87 6.80 -9.56
N TRP A 503 -0.36 6.34 -9.42
CA TRP A 503 -1.45 6.64 -10.35
C TRP A 503 -2.38 7.69 -9.76
N LEU A 504 -2.39 8.86 -10.40
CA LEU A 504 -3.22 10.02 -10.10
C LEU A 504 -4.46 10.02 -10.99
N THR A 505 -5.47 10.79 -10.63
CA THR A 505 -6.65 11.02 -11.46
C THR A 505 -6.74 12.49 -11.81
N ALA A 506 -6.93 12.82 -13.09
CA ALA A 506 -6.86 14.19 -13.59
C ALA A 506 -7.90 15.12 -12.94
N GLU A 507 -9.04 14.56 -12.61
CA GLU A 507 -10.17 15.27 -12.03
C GLU A 507 -9.87 15.68 -10.60
N ARG A 508 -8.96 15.00 -9.91
CA ARG A 508 -8.64 15.34 -8.52
C ARG A 508 -7.74 16.56 -8.45
N GLU A 509 -8.11 17.50 -7.59
CA GLU A 509 -7.40 18.78 -7.46
C GLU A 509 -6.15 18.71 -6.56
N THR A 510 -6.14 17.84 -5.55
CA THR A 510 -5.00 17.71 -4.61
C THR A 510 -4.79 16.31 -4.05
N GLN A 511 -3.53 15.92 -3.90
CA GLN A 511 -3.06 14.75 -3.15
C GLN A 511 -2.53 15.15 -1.76
N ILE A 512 -3.36 15.02 -0.73
CA ILE A 512 -3.02 15.41 0.66
C ILE A 512 -2.18 14.31 1.37
N ASP A 513 -2.15 13.11 0.81
CA ASP A 513 -1.60 11.89 1.43
C ASP A 513 -0.24 11.44 0.85
N LEU A 514 0.45 12.28 0.08
CA LEU A 514 1.75 11.95 -0.53
C LEU A 514 2.81 11.52 0.49
N ASP A 515 2.88 12.21 1.63
CA ASP A 515 3.85 11.90 2.69
C ASP A 515 3.66 10.48 3.27
N TRP A 516 2.42 9.97 3.26
CA TRP A 516 2.09 8.62 3.70
C TRP A 516 2.34 7.57 2.61
N ILE A 517 2.21 7.96 1.34
CA ILE A 517 2.50 7.08 0.19
C ILE A 517 4.02 6.83 0.09
N PHE A 518 4.82 7.89 0.18
CA PHE A 518 6.28 7.79 0.07
C PHE A 518 6.95 7.43 1.40
N GLY A 519 6.32 7.75 2.52
CA GLY A 519 6.86 7.53 3.86
C GLY A 519 7.81 8.61 4.34
N PHE A 520 7.94 9.70 3.60
CA PHE A 520 8.74 10.88 3.93
C PHE A 520 8.07 12.14 3.37
N ASN A 521 8.41 13.28 3.95
CA ASN A 521 7.94 14.58 3.50
C ASN A 521 8.66 15.01 2.22
N LEU A 522 7.87 15.37 1.19
CA LEU A 522 8.41 16.01 0.00
C LEU A 522 8.96 17.41 0.35
N PRO A 523 10.08 17.85 -0.26
CA PRO A 523 10.58 19.21 -0.11
C PRO A 523 9.47 20.23 -0.41
N GLN A 524 9.15 21.08 0.56
CA GLN A 524 8.12 22.13 0.42
C GLN A 524 8.71 23.46 -0.07
N GLU A 525 10.02 23.65 0.11
CA GLU A 525 10.74 24.88 -0.21
C GLU A 525 11.92 24.53 -1.10
N ALA A 526 12.18 25.36 -2.10
CA ALA A 526 13.29 25.21 -3.02
C ALA A 526 14.09 26.50 -3.03
N ALA A 527 15.42 26.38 -3.00
CA ALA A 527 16.29 27.53 -3.17
C ALA A 527 16.01 28.18 -4.54
N GLU A 528 16.03 29.51 -4.61
CA GLU A 528 15.86 30.20 -5.88
C GLU A 528 16.98 29.79 -6.85
N ALA A 529 16.61 29.47 -8.10
CA ALA A 529 17.52 28.94 -9.10
C ALA A 529 18.63 29.93 -9.54
N ARG A 530 18.55 31.19 -9.10
CA ARG A 530 19.57 32.22 -9.26
C ARG A 530 19.64 33.00 -7.96
N GLY A 531 20.78 32.91 -7.27
CA GLY A 531 20.90 33.42 -5.91
C GLY A 531 20.54 34.90 -5.80
N VAL A 532 19.43 35.20 -5.16
CA VAL A 532 19.18 36.31 -4.23
C VAL A 532 17.89 35.96 -3.48
N GLY A 533 17.95 35.74 -2.16
CA GLY A 533 16.71 35.75 -1.36
C GLY A 533 16.64 34.72 -0.27
N HIS A 534 16.85 35.19 0.96
CA HIS A 534 16.65 34.49 2.21
C HIS A 534 15.29 33.78 2.27
N LEU A 535 15.28 32.45 2.17
CA LEU A 535 14.20 31.65 2.76
C LEU A 535 14.41 31.63 4.28
N LYS A 536 13.38 31.28 5.05
CA LYS A 536 13.46 31.20 6.51
C LYS A 536 14.35 30.03 6.90
N ASP A 537 15.64 30.18 6.71
CA ASP A 537 16.65 29.17 6.95
C ASP A 537 16.59 28.81 8.43
N VAL A 538 16.22 27.56 8.73
CA VAL A 538 16.64 26.95 9.98
C VAL A 538 18.18 26.96 9.95
N PRO A 539 18.86 27.68 10.86
CA PRO A 539 20.31 27.83 10.79
C PRO A 539 21.00 26.47 10.66
N GLY A 540 21.86 26.33 9.63
CA GLY A 540 22.61 25.09 9.39
C GLY A 540 21.93 24.02 8.53
N VAL A 541 20.72 24.26 8.01
CA VAL A 541 20.05 23.36 7.07
C VAL A 541 20.25 23.85 5.62
N LYS A 542 20.79 22.99 4.75
CA LYS A 542 20.99 23.32 3.33
C LYS A 542 19.76 22.93 2.50
N THR A 543 19.19 23.89 1.78
CA THR A 543 18.13 23.68 0.78
C THR A 543 18.70 23.70 -0.63
N PHE A 544 18.13 22.91 -1.53
CA PHE A 544 18.56 22.82 -2.93
C PHE A 544 17.52 23.40 -3.89
N PRO A 545 17.93 23.90 -5.08
CA PRO A 545 16.98 24.39 -6.07
C PRO A 545 16.12 23.26 -6.62
N ARG A 546 14.90 23.60 -7.02
CA ARG A 546 13.97 22.65 -7.64
C ARG A 546 14.45 22.34 -9.06
N PRO A 547 14.47 21.07 -9.48
CA PRO A 547 14.76 20.70 -10.87
C PRO A 547 13.87 21.46 -11.87
N ALA A 548 14.40 21.70 -13.07
CA ALA A 548 13.65 22.33 -14.15
C ALA A 548 12.43 21.49 -14.59
N GLN A 549 11.56 22.08 -15.39
CA GLN A 549 10.51 21.34 -16.09
C GLN A 549 11.15 20.26 -16.98
N PRO A 550 10.55 19.06 -17.09
CA PRO A 550 11.09 18.02 -17.95
C PRO A 550 11.10 18.48 -19.41
N THR A 551 12.06 17.97 -20.18
CA THR A 551 12.11 18.24 -21.62
C THR A 551 10.85 17.68 -22.30
N PRO A 552 10.21 18.46 -23.19
CA PRO A 552 9.08 17.96 -23.97
C PRO A 552 9.48 16.73 -24.79
N LEU A 553 8.56 15.76 -24.93
CA LEU A 553 8.78 14.58 -25.77
C LEU A 553 9.10 14.96 -27.23
N ASN A 554 8.52 16.05 -27.72
CA ASN A 554 8.75 16.60 -29.05
C ASN A 554 8.88 18.13 -28.96
N GLU A 555 10.08 18.68 -29.15
CA GLU A 555 10.33 20.13 -29.05
C GLU A 555 9.51 20.94 -30.07
N ALA A 556 9.30 20.40 -31.28
CA ALA A 556 8.47 21.01 -32.32
C ALA A 556 6.97 21.07 -31.99
N LYS A 557 6.52 20.37 -30.94
CA LYS A 557 5.11 20.30 -30.50
C LYS A 557 4.91 20.86 -29.09
N LYS A 558 5.80 21.74 -28.63
CA LYS A 558 5.57 22.47 -27.37
C LYS A 558 4.33 23.37 -27.54
N PRO A 559 3.28 23.18 -26.74
CA PRO A 559 2.09 24.02 -26.85
C PRO A 559 2.39 25.44 -26.41
N ASP A 560 1.75 26.40 -27.08
CA ASP A 560 1.78 27.82 -26.71
C ASP A 560 1.02 28.07 -25.40
N ASP A 561 1.35 29.16 -24.71
CA ASP A 561 0.79 29.49 -23.40
C ASP A 561 -0.73 29.70 -23.47
N GLU A 562 -1.25 30.24 -24.58
CA GLU A 562 -2.69 30.36 -24.80
C GLU A 562 -3.36 28.99 -24.97
N ALA A 563 -2.73 28.06 -25.67
CA ALA A 563 -3.26 26.71 -25.86
C ALA A 563 -3.37 25.98 -24.51
N ILE A 564 -2.35 26.14 -23.67
CA ILE A 564 -2.32 25.62 -22.31
C ILE A 564 -3.44 26.23 -21.45
N ALA A 565 -3.61 27.56 -21.48
CA ALA A 565 -4.69 28.22 -20.73
C ALA A 565 -6.09 27.73 -21.16
N ASN A 566 -6.26 27.39 -22.44
CA ASN A 566 -7.50 26.80 -22.95
C ASN A 566 -7.67 25.33 -22.51
N GLU A 567 -6.59 24.55 -22.42
CA GLU A 567 -6.60 23.21 -21.80
C GLU A 567 -7.04 23.29 -20.32
N GLU A 568 -6.52 24.22 -19.55
CA GLU A 568 -6.90 24.42 -18.14
C GLU A 568 -8.39 24.75 -17.99
N LYS A 569 -8.92 25.67 -18.80
CA LYS A 569 -10.34 26.00 -18.82
C LYS A 569 -11.21 24.77 -19.12
N ARG A 570 -10.79 23.93 -20.07
CA ARG A 570 -11.52 22.69 -20.39
C ARG A 570 -11.43 21.66 -19.28
N LEU A 571 -10.28 21.54 -18.61
CA LEU A 571 -10.13 20.67 -17.46
C LEU A 571 -11.09 21.07 -16.33
N ILE A 572 -11.25 22.37 -16.07
CA ILE A 572 -12.24 22.88 -15.11
C ILE A 572 -13.66 22.53 -15.55
N LYS A 573 -14.02 22.79 -16.82
CA LYS A 573 -15.34 22.41 -17.37
C LYS A 573 -15.61 20.90 -17.25
N ALA A 574 -14.61 20.06 -17.50
CA ALA A 574 -14.72 18.62 -17.39
C ALA A 574 -14.99 18.18 -15.94
N ARG A 575 -14.28 18.79 -14.97
CA ARG A 575 -14.53 18.57 -13.54
C ARG A 575 -15.95 18.97 -13.15
N ASP A 576 -16.42 20.14 -13.62
CA ASP A 576 -17.77 20.62 -13.33
C ASP A 576 -18.86 19.73 -13.97
N ALA A 577 -18.62 19.25 -15.19
CA ALA A 577 -19.51 18.30 -15.87
C ALA A 577 -19.64 16.99 -15.08
N LEU A 578 -18.53 16.43 -14.59
CA LEU A 578 -18.53 15.20 -13.78
C LEU A 578 -19.16 15.37 -12.40
N LYS A 579 -19.16 16.58 -11.84
CA LYS A 579 -19.87 16.94 -10.60
C LYS A 579 -21.35 17.25 -10.83
N SER A 580 -21.77 17.46 -12.09
CA SER A 580 -23.10 17.93 -12.43
C SER A 580 -24.19 16.89 -12.13
N LYS A 581 -25.30 17.36 -11.56
CA LYS A 581 -26.51 16.56 -11.34
C LYS A 581 -27.49 16.64 -12.50
N ASP A 582 -27.21 17.44 -13.52
CA ASP A 582 -28.05 17.56 -14.71
C ASP A 582 -28.21 16.20 -15.40
N ARG A 583 -29.44 15.86 -15.79
CA ARG A 583 -29.76 14.59 -16.47
C ARG A 583 -29.09 14.52 -17.84
N ARG A 584 -29.14 15.62 -18.61
CA ARG A 584 -28.56 15.66 -19.96
C ARG A 584 -27.04 15.47 -19.92
N MET A 585 -26.37 16.14 -18.99
CA MET A 585 -24.92 15.97 -18.81
C MET A 585 -24.56 14.54 -18.40
N ARG A 586 -25.34 13.92 -17.50
CA ARG A 586 -25.14 12.51 -17.11
C ARG A 586 -25.32 11.54 -18.28
N GLU A 587 -26.30 11.76 -19.15
CA GLU A 587 -26.50 10.95 -20.36
C GLU A 587 -25.30 11.06 -21.33
N ILE A 588 -24.73 12.27 -21.50
CA ILE A 588 -23.52 12.48 -22.32
C ILE A 588 -22.31 11.76 -21.71
N ILE A 589 -22.11 11.89 -20.40
CA ILE A 589 -21.01 11.21 -19.69
C ILE A 589 -21.14 9.70 -19.84
N GLN A 590 -22.32 9.14 -19.59
CA GLN A 590 -22.58 7.70 -19.72
C GLN A 590 -22.34 7.20 -21.16
N MET A 591 -22.73 7.99 -22.16
CA MET A 591 -22.46 7.68 -23.56
C MET A 591 -20.96 7.65 -23.87
N VAL A 592 -20.17 8.58 -23.30
CA VAL A 592 -18.71 8.54 -23.43
C VAL A 592 -18.12 7.34 -22.70
N GLU A 593 -18.59 7.03 -21.49
CA GLU A 593 -18.18 5.87 -20.71
C GLU A 593 -18.40 4.55 -21.50
N GLN A 594 -19.54 4.42 -22.17
CA GLN A 594 -19.86 3.28 -23.03
C GLN A 594 -19.07 3.25 -24.34
N TRP A 595 -18.65 4.42 -24.86
CA TRP A 595 -17.81 4.49 -26.06
C TRP A 595 -16.39 3.99 -25.78
N SER A 596 -15.82 4.41 -24.64
CA SER A 596 -14.47 4.05 -24.17
C SER A 596 -14.53 3.25 -22.87
N MET A 597 -14.98 1.99 -22.96
CA MET A 597 -15.19 1.12 -21.80
C MET A 597 -13.88 0.84 -21.04
N ALA A 598 -12.76 0.70 -21.74
CA ALA A 598 -11.49 0.33 -21.14
C ALA A 598 -10.84 1.52 -20.42
N ASP A 599 -10.88 2.72 -21.02
CA ASP A 599 -10.46 3.96 -20.34
C ASP A 599 -11.33 4.23 -19.11
N THR A 600 -12.65 4.00 -19.20
CA THR A 600 -13.58 4.15 -18.07
C THR A 600 -13.22 3.21 -16.93
N GLU A 601 -12.97 1.94 -17.23
CA GLU A 601 -12.60 0.94 -16.23
C GLU A 601 -11.23 1.25 -15.60
N ALA A 602 -10.25 1.70 -16.39
CA ALA A 602 -8.95 2.14 -15.89
C ALA A 602 -9.09 3.33 -14.92
N TRP A 603 -9.85 4.35 -15.31
CA TRP A 603 -10.14 5.52 -14.47
C TRP A 603 -10.85 5.14 -13.17
N LYS A 604 -11.92 4.33 -13.27
CA LYS A 604 -12.69 3.86 -12.12
C LYS A 604 -11.82 3.05 -11.16
N PHE A 605 -11.02 2.13 -11.68
CA PHE A 605 -10.12 1.30 -10.87
C PHE A 605 -9.05 2.13 -10.15
N ALA A 606 -8.36 3.04 -10.85
CA ALA A 606 -7.35 3.91 -10.24
C ALA A 606 -7.95 4.83 -9.17
N THR A 607 -9.14 5.37 -9.43
CA THR A 607 -9.88 6.22 -8.49
C THR A 607 -10.26 5.44 -7.24
N ALA A 608 -10.85 4.24 -7.39
CA ALA A 608 -11.24 3.38 -6.28
C ALA A 608 -10.02 2.90 -5.47
N TRP A 609 -8.92 2.55 -6.12
CA TRP A 609 -7.67 2.17 -5.46
C TRP A 609 -7.11 3.30 -4.59
N SER A 610 -7.06 4.51 -5.13
CA SER A 610 -6.62 5.70 -4.40
C SER A 610 -7.54 6.02 -3.21
N ALA A 611 -8.86 5.95 -3.42
CA ALA A 611 -9.86 6.16 -2.37
C ALA A 611 -9.74 5.14 -1.23
N ARG A 612 -9.60 3.84 -1.56
CA ARG A 612 -9.44 2.79 -0.55
C ARG A 612 -8.19 2.97 0.30
N ARG A 613 -7.03 3.27 -0.32
CA ARG A 613 -5.78 3.54 0.41
C ARG A 613 -5.94 4.71 1.39
N ARG A 614 -6.66 5.76 0.99
CA ARG A 614 -6.97 6.89 1.87
C ARG A 614 -7.87 6.48 3.02
N GLN A 615 -8.96 5.77 2.73
CA GLN A 615 -9.92 5.33 3.75
C GLN A 615 -9.24 4.44 4.80
N GLU A 616 -8.37 3.51 4.37
CA GLU A 616 -7.56 2.67 5.26
C GLU A 616 -6.72 3.54 6.21
N ARG A 617 -5.97 4.50 5.65
CA ARG A 617 -5.12 5.43 6.41
C ARG A 617 -5.92 6.30 7.38
N GLU A 618 -7.04 6.86 6.94
CA GLU A 618 -7.88 7.72 7.77
C GLU A 618 -8.56 6.96 8.90
N THR A 619 -8.95 5.71 8.66
CA THR A 619 -9.53 4.85 9.70
C THR A 619 -8.48 4.56 10.77
N TRP A 620 -7.25 4.21 10.37
CA TRP A 620 -6.15 4.01 11.29
C TRP A 620 -5.74 5.29 12.05
N GLU A 621 -5.63 6.44 11.39
CA GLU A 621 -5.27 7.71 12.04
C GLU A 621 -6.33 8.13 13.08
N LYS A 622 -7.62 7.81 12.85
CA LYS A 622 -8.68 8.03 13.85
C LYS A 622 -8.48 7.19 15.11
N GLU A 623 -8.03 5.95 14.97
CA GLU A 623 -7.68 5.08 16.11
C GLU A 623 -6.47 5.65 16.87
N GLU A 624 -5.46 6.10 16.14
CA GLU A 624 -4.16 6.52 16.68
C GLU A 624 -4.06 7.99 17.08
N GLN A 625 -5.09 8.81 16.82
CA GLN A 625 -5.05 10.27 16.96
C GLN A 625 -4.63 10.75 18.36
N LYS A 626 -4.94 9.95 19.39
CA LYS A 626 -4.66 10.26 20.80
C LYS A 626 -3.20 9.99 21.20
N TYR A 627 -2.45 9.24 20.40
CA TYR A 627 -1.09 8.81 20.72
C TYR A 627 -0.04 9.77 20.14
N ALA A 628 1.19 9.68 20.64
CA ALA A 628 2.28 10.52 20.16
C ALA A 628 2.57 10.28 18.67
N GLY A 629 3.01 11.34 18.00
CA GLY A 629 3.24 11.34 16.55
C GLY A 629 1.99 11.28 15.67
N SER A 630 0.78 11.43 16.22
CA SER A 630 -0.39 11.75 15.39
C SER A 630 -0.21 13.13 14.72
N GLU A 631 -0.84 13.34 13.57
CA GLU A 631 -0.70 14.60 12.84
C GLU A 631 -1.07 15.81 13.72
N ARG A 632 -2.13 15.65 14.51
CA ARG A 632 -2.58 16.66 15.49
C ARG A 632 -1.52 16.98 16.54
N LYS A 633 -0.84 15.98 17.10
CA LYS A 633 0.18 16.17 18.14
C LYS A 633 1.52 16.67 17.60
N ALA A 634 1.85 16.33 16.35
CA ALA A 634 3.02 16.84 15.64
C ALA A 634 2.87 18.30 15.16
N GLY A 635 1.70 18.90 15.38
CA GLY A 635 1.38 20.28 14.97
C GLY A 635 1.01 20.41 13.49
N VAL A 636 0.71 19.29 12.81
CA VAL A 636 0.16 19.28 11.46
C VAL A 636 -1.34 19.54 11.56
N ARG A 637 -1.81 20.64 10.97
CA ARG A 637 -3.24 21.00 11.03
C ARG A 637 -4.05 20.13 10.07
N PRO A 638 -5.07 19.37 10.53
CA PRO A 638 -5.95 18.62 9.64
C PRO A 638 -6.71 19.61 8.75
N GLY A 639 -6.54 19.50 7.42
CA GLY A 639 -7.14 20.42 6.45
C GLY A 639 -6.60 21.86 6.49
N GLY A 640 -5.45 22.10 7.14
CA GLY A 640 -4.86 23.43 7.24
C GLY A 640 -3.96 23.76 6.05
N LYS A 641 -4.29 24.85 5.36
CA LYS A 641 -3.50 25.59 4.35
C LYS A 641 -2.12 26.11 4.84
N GLY A 642 -1.43 25.40 5.73
CA GLY A 642 -0.11 25.76 6.24
C GLY A 642 0.74 24.50 6.36
N LEU A 643 1.81 24.44 5.56
CA LEU A 643 2.72 23.30 5.25
C LEU A 643 2.33 22.38 4.08
N SER A 644 1.24 22.68 3.37
CA SER A 644 0.98 22.12 2.03
C SER A 644 0.42 23.23 1.13
N ARG A 645 1.31 24.11 0.66
CA ARG A 645 0.96 25.17 -0.30
C ARG A 645 1.25 24.64 -1.71
N TRP A 646 0.48 23.63 -2.15
CA TRP A 646 0.49 23.13 -3.53
C TRP A 646 -0.41 23.93 -4.47
N THR A 647 -0.77 25.17 -4.09
CA THR A 647 -1.52 26.11 -4.91
C THR A 647 -1.09 27.54 -4.59
N ASP A 648 -0.47 28.18 -5.58
CA ASP A 648 -0.44 29.62 -5.90
C ASP A 648 0.89 29.99 -6.54
N LYS A 649 0.97 29.89 -7.88
CA LYS A 649 1.68 30.82 -8.78
C LYS A 649 1.17 30.60 -10.22
N LEU A 650 -0.12 30.83 -10.45
CA LEU A 650 -0.68 31.10 -11.79
C LEU A 650 -1.77 32.18 -11.69
N THR A 651 -1.40 33.31 -11.09
CA THR A 651 -2.01 34.62 -11.37
C THR A 651 -0.92 35.66 -11.29
N GLY A 652 -0.32 35.92 -12.44
CA GLY A 652 0.57 37.02 -12.76
C GLY A 652 0.41 37.28 -14.24
#